data_AF-A0A1G1C3U0-F1
#
_entry.id   AF-A0A1G1C3U0-F1
#
_cell.length_a   1.000
_cell.length_b   1.000
_cell.length_c   1.000
_cell.angle_alpha   90.00
_cell.angle_beta   90.00
_cell.angle_gamma   90.00
#
_symmetry.space_group_name_H-M   'P 1'
#
loop_
_entity.id
_entity.type
_entity.pdbx_description
1 polymer ?
#
loop_
_entity_poly.entity_id
_entity_poly.type
_entity_poly.pdbx_seq_one_letter_code
_entity_poly.pdbx_strand_id
1 'polypeptide(L)'
;MELMKKWLPFVFLFLFFFCFPSFSLAEEKMNAPSGGVIPKLATTPNDPELLNGHVYPSWGPVCQRYTYSVVYRDKEGREPVYVQIYFNGQMINLEKESPEDNDYQKGVKYIYQYVPKKLGSNFYYFEASNGLGKARDSIIESPDNGPVLFESAFDQNEIAVINQQTGEKVLSYPTGKEWVGGVALSDDGKYLAAKTSHHLYLFDLAFPKAPLWSYNQAGSEVGGDVKGGIDISGDGSRIVAAIGDSVLFFDKTSNNPLWQSRIGNSYNVAISKDGRYLAAATSGEEANLNSNLLILWDYKSEKPLWQYHSSGNFHDVSLSADGSFIAGATGCPDRRGYIFSKESNVPIMKSEMLTRDSPVHRAKISSDGQLVAFGSELDRGAVFLFSKDSIEPLWQFPTPRGSSVRALNFTPSGEYIGAATFAGNAYIFSKDSNQPVASWQVQAALGGVDIADDGSFLATGGTDNKLHLFFKDSQEKKEIGFDEYVEEIDISGNGQYVAVGTGGSVYFFESFTKDEGKVFPCEEIIEPELEKGIFVDSGSKTGETKEKGRLSPAILAGLVSLVSLLALGFYFALVRFNLLRRVEEKRLKISKKVILPLAVLAGLFFLLALVLGLKDFQRVGGFSLEKPSLNQESLPSEENRGVCGNSLCEPDFGETKESCVQDCSQGN
;
A
#
# COMPACT_ATOMS: atom_id res chain seq x y z
N MET A 1 14.42 -16.37 77.95
CA MET A 1 13.22 -15.61 77.55
C MET A 1 13.59 -14.41 76.67
N GLU A 2 14.52 -14.61 75.71
CA GLU A 2 14.99 -13.57 74.77
C GLU A 2 15.18 -14.11 73.33
N LEU A 3 14.82 -15.37 73.04
CA LEU A 3 14.86 -15.90 71.67
C LEU A 3 13.51 -15.86 70.93
N MET A 4 12.40 -15.55 71.62
CA MET A 4 11.04 -15.60 71.07
C MET A 4 10.49 -14.25 70.57
N LYS A 5 11.27 -13.16 70.63
CA LYS A 5 10.83 -11.82 70.19
C LYS A 5 11.40 -11.36 68.84
N LYS A 6 12.27 -12.12 68.18
CA LYS A 6 12.81 -11.78 66.85
C LYS A 6 12.11 -12.45 65.66
N TRP A 7 11.15 -13.35 65.91
CA TRP A 7 10.42 -14.07 64.84
C TRP A 7 8.97 -13.63 64.66
N LEU A 8 8.46 -12.73 65.50
CA LEU A 8 7.08 -12.24 65.41
C LEU A 8 6.76 -11.38 64.16
N PRO A 9 7.70 -10.62 63.54
CA PRO A 9 7.39 -9.91 62.30
C PRO A 9 7.38 -10.83 61.07
N PHE A 10 8.07 -11.97 61.11
CA PHE A 10 8.17 -12.90 59.98
C PHE A 10 6.97 -13.83 59.86
N VAL A 11 6.30 -14.18 60.97
CA VAL A 11 5.10 -15.03 60.94
C VAL A 11 3.86 -14.27 60.45
N PHE A 12 3.79 -12.95 60.65
CA PHE A 12 2.70 -12.13 60.11
C PHE A 12 2.84 -11.82 58.61
N LEU A 13 4.07 -11.83 58.07
CA LEU A 13 4.30 -11.66 56.63
C LEU A 13 4.00 -12.93 55.83
N PHE A 14 4.12 -14.11 56.46
CA PHE A 14 3.89 -15.41 55.80
C PHE A 14 2.42 -15.84 55.76
N LEU A 15 1.56 -15.27 56.62
CA LEU A 15 0.12 -15.56 56.65
C LEU A 15 -0.75 -14.59 55.83
N PHE A 16 -0.17 -13.51 55.28
CA PHE A 16 -0.89 -12.61 54.36
C PHE A 16 -0.80 -13.05 52.88
N PHE A 17 0.04 -14.04 52.57
CA PHE A 17 0.21 -14.56 51.20
C PHE A 17 -0.68 -15.77 50.86
N PHE A 18 -1.50 -16.27 51.79
CA PHE A 18 -2.29 -17.49 51.60
C PHE A 18 -3.82 -17.34 51.78
N CYS A 19 -4.36 -16.12 51.85
CA CYS A 19 -5.80 -15.90 52.04
C CYS A 19 -6.40 -14.73 51.25
N PHE A 20 -5.91 -14.46 50.04
CA PHE A 20 -6.73 -13.80 49.03
C PHE A 20 -7.08 -14.85 47.97
N PRO A 21 -8.36 -15.10 47.69
CA PRO A 21 -8.69 -15.75 46.44
C PRO A 21 -8.17 -14.82 45.37
N SER A 22 -7.29 -15.33 44.52
CA SER A 22 -6.97 -14.68 43.26
C SER A 22 -8.28 -14.56 42.50
N PHE A 23 -8.94 -13.41 42.62
CA PHE A 23 -9.82 -12.92 41.58
C PHE A 23 -8.90 -12.63 40.40
N SER A 24 -8.58 -13.69 39.67
CA SER A 24 -8.47 -13.60 38.23
C SER A 24 -9.77 -12.92 37.80
N LEU A 25 -9.69 -11.64 37.45
CA LEU A 25 -10.62 -11.11 36.47
C LEU A 25 -10.29 -11.87 35.20
N ALA A 26 -10.92 -13.04 35.07
CA ALA A 26 -11.13 -13.68 33.81
C ALA A 26 -11.91 -12.66 32.99
N GLU A 27 -11.17 -11.94 32.15
CA GLU A 27 -11.70 -11.40 30.92
C GLU A 27 -12.58 -12.51 30.33
N GLU A 28 -13.87 -12.22 30.23
CA GLU A 28 -14.85 -13.13 29.63
C GLU A 28 -14.53 -13.14 28.13
N LYS A 29 -13.45 -13.84 27.77
CA LYS A 29 -13.20 -14.30 26.41
C LYS A 29 -14.46 -15.06 26.03
N MET A 30 -15.27 -14.43 25.19
CA MET A 30 -16.32 -15.14 24.46
C MET A 30 -15.68 -16.44 23.97
N ASN A 31 -16.31 -17.56 24.30
CA ASN A 31 -15.86 -18.90 23.97
C ASN A 31 -15.75 -19.07 22.44
N ALA A 32 -14.67 -18.55 21.84
CA ALA A 32 -14.11 -19.11 20.65
C ALA A 32 -13.52 -20.46 21.06
N PRO A 33 -13.75 -21.56 20.31
CA PRO A 33 -13.01 -22.78 20.53
C PRO A 33 -11.52 -22.42 20.48
N SER A 34 -10.78 -22.82 21.52
CA SER A 34 -9.32 -22.82 21.58
C SER A 34 -8.70 -22.99 20.20
N GLY A 35 -7.72 -22.14 19.85
CA GLY A 35 -6.98 -22.13 18.58
C GLY A 35 -6.50 -23.50 18.12
N GLY A 36 -7.40 -24.26 17.52
CA GLY A 36 -7.13 -25.47 16.79
C GLY A 36 -7.01 -25.11 15.33
N VAL A 37 -5.92 -25.51 14.70
CA VAL A 37 -5.77 -25.49 13.24
C VAL A 37 -7.03 -26.10 12.64
N ILE A 38 -7.79 -25.32 11.87
CA ILE A 38 -8.98 -25.84 11.19
C ILE A 38 -8.51 -26.96 10.26
N PRO A 39 -8.94 -28.22 10.47
CA PRO A 39 -8.37 -29.34 9.74
C PRO A 39 -8.60 -29.17 8.24
N LYS A 40 -7.54 -29.33 7.44
CA LYS A 40 -7.65 -29.37 5.99
C LYS A 40 -8.57 -30.53 5.58
N LEU A 41 -9.51 -30.25 4.70
CA LEU A 41 -10.38 -31.27 4.14
C LEU A 41 -9.55 -32.22 3.28
N ALA A 42 -9.83 -33.52 3.37
CA ALA A 42 -9.26 -34.49 2.44
C ALA A 42 -9.85 -34.25 1.06
N THR A 43 -8.99 -34.17 0.04
CA THR A 43 -9.44 -33.94 -1.34
C THR A 43 -9.99 -35.22 -1.95
N THR A 44 -11.14 -35.10 -2.62
CA THR A 44 -11.81 -36.18 -3.34
C THR A 44 -12.15 -35.77 -4.77
N PRO A 45 -12.29 -36.74 -5.70
CA PRO A 45 -12.69 -36.41 -7.08
C PRO A 45 -14.06 -35.74 -7.20
N ASN A 46 -14.92 -35.93 -6.20
CA ASN A 46 -16.30 -35.43 -6.16
C ASN A 46 -16.44 -34.13 -5.36
N ASP A 47 -15.34 -33.48 -4.97
CA ASP A 47 -15.45 -32.23 -4.22
C ASP A 47 -16.14 -31.15 -5.08
N PRO A 48 -17.11 -30.42 -4.50
CA PRO A 48 -17.62 -29.20 -5.13
C PRO A 48 -16.55 -28.10 -5.09
N GLU A 49 -16.85 -26.97 -5.70
CA GLU A 49 -16.02 -25.78 -5.69
C GLU A 49 -16.79 -24.64 -5.04
N LEU A 50 -16.13 -23.91 -4.13
CA LEU A 50 -16.59 -22.64 -3.61
C LEU A 50 -15.72 -21.55 -4.22
N LEU A 51 -16.35 -20.52 -4.78
CA LEU A 51 -15.68 -19.47 -5.54
C LEU A 51 -16.13 -18.10 -5.05
N ASN A 52 -15.20 -17.15 -5.08
CA ASN A 52 -15.43 -15.73 -4.78
C ASN A 52 -16.10 -15.50 -3.42
N GLY A 53 -15.73 -16.27 -2.40
CA GLY A 53 -16.16 -16.07 -1.03
C GLY A 53 -15.67 -14.73 -0.47
N HIS A 54 -16.58 -13.81 -0.15
CA HIS A 54 -16.23 -12.49 0.40
C HIS A 54 -17.40 -11.88 1.18
N VAL A 55 -17.14 -10.74 1.83
CA VAL A 55 -18.15 -9.88 2.45
C VAL A 55 -18.18 -8.54 1.74
N TYR A 56 -19.39 -8.04 1.50
CA TYR A 56 -19.62 -6.72 0.91
C TYR A 56 -20.59 -5.89 1.77
N PRO A 57 -20.31 -4.60 1.99
CA PRO A 57 -19.04 -3.93 1.72
C PRO A 57 -17.87 -4.52 2.54
N SER A 58 -16.64 -4.31 2.11
CA SER A 58 -15.44 -4.79 2.83
C SER A 58 -15.16 -4.00 4.12
N TRP A 59 -15.86 -2.89 4.33
CA TRP A 59 -15.76 -2.03 5.51
C TRP A 59 -17.03 -1.19 5.68
N GLY A 60 -17.21 -0.54 6.82
CA GLY A 60 -18.27 0.47 7.00
C GLY A 60 -18.63 0.70 8.45
N PRO A 61 -19.70 1.47 8.72
CA PRO A 61 -20.15 1.70 10.08
C PRO A 61 -20.85 0.47 10.67
N VAL A 62 -20.87 0.39 12.00
CA VAL A 62 -21.90 -0.39 12.71
C VAL A 62 -23.32 0.01 12.27
N CYS A 63 -24.29 -0.87 12.47
CA CYS A 63 -25.66 -0.71 12.00
C CYS A 63 -25.85 -0.73 10.47
N GLN A 64 -24.79 -0.96 9.69
CA GLN A 64 -24.88 -1.25 8.26
C GLN A 64 -25.15 -2.73 7.98
N ARG A 65 -25.87 -3.03 6.91
CA ARG A 65 -26.01 -4.40 6.41
C ARG A 65 -24.78 -4.82 5.62
N TYR A 66 -24.24 -5.98 5.98
CA TYR A 66 -23.17 -6.65 5.26
C TYR A 66 -23.69 -7.97 4.69
N THR A 67 -23.31 -8.25 3.44
CA THR A 67 -23.68 -9.49 2.74
C THR A 67 -22.42 -10.33 2.56
N TYR A 68 -22.38 -11.46 3.25
CA TYR A 68 -21.40 -12.51 3.05
C TYR A 68 -21.90 -13.37 1.90
N SER A 69 -21.07 -13.60 0.88
CA SER A 69 -21.50 -14.35 -0.30
C SER A 69 -20.43 -15.31 -0.79
N VAL A 70 -20.88 -16.42 -1.37
CA VAL A 70 -20.01 -17.43 -2.01
C VAL A 70 -20.77 -18.09 -3.15
N VAL A 71 -20.06 -18.46 -4.21
CA VAL A 71 -20.64 -19.21 -5.34
C VAL A 71 -20.31 -20.69 -5.18
N TYR A 72 -21.35 -21.53 -5.12
CA TYR A 72 -21.20 -22.98 -5.13
C TYR A 72 -21.27 -23.51 -6.56
N ARG A 73 -20.29 -24.32 -6.97
CA ARG A 73 -20.24 -25.00 -8.27
C ARG A 73 -19.95 -26.49 -8.09
N ASP A 74 -20.59 -27.33 -8.88
CA ASP A 74 -20.34 -28.77 -8.93
C ASP A 74 -20.20 -29.23 -10.38
N LYS A 75 -19.14 -30.00 -10.66
CA LYS A 75 -18.75 -30.40 -12.02
C LYS A 75 -19.82 -31.24 -12.71
N GLU A 76 -20.53 -32.05 -11.93
CA GLU A 76 -21.62 -32.90 -12.40
C GLU A 76 -22.99 -32.22 -12.27
N GLY A 77 -23.05 -30.97 -11.77
CA GLY A 77 -24.28 -30.22 -11.56
C GLY A 77 -25.11 -30.69 -10.38
N ARG A 78 -24.49 -31.34 -9.38
CA ARG A 78 -25.18 -31.83 -8.19
C ARG A 78 -25.57 -30.67 -7.28
N GLU A 79 -26.81 -30.69 -6.85
CA GLU A 79 -27.31 -29.82 -5.79
C GLU A 79 -26.52 -30.04 -4.49
N PRO A 80 -26.15 -28.97 -3.76
CA PRO A 80 -25.52 -29.12 -2.46
C PRO A 80 -26.50 -29.72 -1.45
N VAL A 81 -25.99 -30.63 -0.60
CA VAL A 81 -26.68 -31.04 0.63
C VAL A 81 -26.75 -29.89 1.61
N TYR A 82 -25.69 -29.08 1.67
CA TYR A 82 -25.67 -27.81 2.39
C TYR A 82 -24.65 -26.85 1.79
N VAL A 83 -24.93 -25.56 1.97
CA VAL A 83 -23.98 -24.46 1.85
C VAL A 83 -24.10 -23.64 3.13
N GLN A 84 -23.00 -23.51 3.87
CA GLN A 84 -22.99 -22.92 5.20
C GLN A 84 -21.85 -21.91 5.34
N ILE A 85 -22.02 -20.97 6.26
CA ILE A 85 -20.96 -20.11 6.79
C ILE A 85 -20.70 -20.50 8.24
N TYR A 86 -19.43 -20.73 8.59
CA TYR A 86 -19.00 -20.65 9.97
C TYR A 86 -18.83 -19.18 10.31
N PHE A 87 -19.59 -18.65 11.26
CA PHE A 87 -19.57 -17.25 11.63
C PHE A 87 -19.43 -17.14 13.15
N ASN A 88 -18.29 -16.60 13.61
CA ASN A 88 -18.00 -16.37 15.04
C ASN A 88 -18.31 -17.58 15.96
N GLY A 89 -17.98 -18.80 15.55
CA GLY A 89 -18.22 -20.01 16.36
C GLY A 89 -19.41 -20.86 15.94
N GLN A 90 -20.26 -20.37 15.04
CA GLN A 90 -21.53 -21.02 14.68
C GLN A 90 -21.62 -21.35 13.20
N MET A 91 -22.06 -22.56 12.87
CA MET A 91 -22.44 -22.92 11.49
C MET A 91 -23.86 -22.43 11.20
N ILE A 92 -24.02 -21.65 10.13
CA ILE A 92 -25.28 -21.05 9.68
C ILE A 92 -25.52 -21.46 8.22
N ASN A 93 -26.73 -21.92 7.90
CA ASN A 93 -27.11 -22.21 6.52
C ASN A 93 -27.24 -20.92 5.71
N LEU A 94 -26.67 -20.92 4.50
CA LEU A 94 -26.81 -19.82 3.55
C LEU A 94 -28.08 -19.99 2.71
N GLU A 95 -28.60 -18.88 2.21
CA GLU A 95 -29.75 -18.84 1.30
C GLU A 95 -29.28 -18.52 -0.12
N LYS A 96 -30.00 -18.99 -1.15
CA LYS A 96 -29.70 -18.58 -2.53
C LYS A 96 -30.04 -17.10 -2.71
N GLU A 97 -29.14 -16.34 -3.34
CA GLU A 97 -29.43 -14.96 -3.74
C GLU A 97 -30.60 -14.93 -4.74
N SER A 98 -30.62 -15.89 -5.67
CA SER A 98 -31.71 -16.12 -6.62
C SER A 98 -32.31 -17.51 -6.39
N PRO A 99 -33.50 -17.61 -5.76
CA PRO A 99 -34.11 -18.90 -5.41
C PRO A 99 -34.33 -19.85 -6.60
N GLU A 100 -34.56 -19.29 -7.79
CA GLU A 100 -34.81 -20.03 -9.03
C GLU A 100 -33.53 -20.51 -9.72
N ASP A 101 -32.35 -20.03 -9.30
CA ASP A 101 -31.09 -20.43 -9.89
C ASP A 101 -30.68 -21.82 -9.38
N ASN A 102 -30.60 -22.76 -10.32
CA ASN A 102 -30.31 -24.16 -10.09
C ASN A 102 -29.23 -24.68 -11.05
N ASP A 103 -28.52 -23.77 -11.75
CA ASP A 103 -27.42 -24.16 -12.64
C ASP A 103 -26.12 -24.37 -11.84
N TYR A 104 -26.05 -25.49 -11.12
CA TYR A 104 -24.92 -25.82 -10.27
C TYR A 104 -23.63 -26.12 -11.07
N GLN A 105 -23.70 -26.34 -12.39
CA GLN A 105 -22.51 -26.46 -13.23
C GLN A 105 -21.88 -25.09 -13.52
N LYS A 106 -22.71 -24.07 -13.74
CA LYS A 106 -22.27 -22.68 -13.91
C LYS A 106 -21.90 -22.03 -12.57
N GLY A 107 -22.62 -22.40 -11.52
CA GLY A 107 -22.44 -21.94 -10.15
C GLY A 107 -23.63 -21.10 -9.67
N VAL A 108 -24.07 -21.36 -8.44
CA VAL A 108 -25.20 -20.68 -7.80
C VAL A 108 -24.68 -19.86 -6.61
N LYS A 109 -25.06 -18.58 -6.53
CA LYS A 109 -24.63 -17.67 -5.45
C LYS A 109 -25.49 -17.85 -4.20
N TYR A 110 -24.82 -18.04 -3.08
CA TYR A 110 -25.40 -18.14 -1.74
C TYR A 110 -24.98 -16.94 -0.88
N ILE A 111 -25.88 -16.46 -0.04
CA ILE A 111 -25.70 -15.25 0.77
C ILE A 111 -26.12 -15.45 2.24
N TYR A 112 -25.50 -14.65 3.11
CA TYR A 112 -25.91 -14.39 4.49
C TYR A 112 -25.79 -12.91 4.79
N GLN A 113 -26.86 -12.32 5.31
CA GLN A 113 -26.90 -10.90 5.65
C GLN A 113 -26.79 -10.71 7.16
N TYR A 114 -25.93 -9.78 7.57
CA TYR A 114 -25.67 -9.49 8.98
C TYR A 114 -25.55 -7.98 9.22
N VAL A 115 -26.03 -7.54 10.39
CA VAL A 115 -25.94 -6.15 10.83
C VAL A 115 -25.18 -6.11 12.17
N PRO A 116 -23.90 -5.70 12.19
CA PRO A 116 -23.15 -5.60 13.43
C PRO A 116 -23.67 -4.45 14.27
N LYS A 117 -23.85 -4.71 15.57
CA LYS A 117 -24.26 -3.71 16.56
C LYS A 117 -23.13 -3.27 17.48
N LYS A 118 -21.92 -3.76 17.24
CA LYS A 118 -20.72 -3.44 18.02
C LYS A 118 -19.53 -3.42 17.10
N LEU A 119 -18.51 -2.65 17.46
CA LEU A 119 -17.20 -2.74 16.83
C LEU A 119 -16.56 -4.09 17.15
N GLY A 120 -15.67 -4.52 16.27
CA GLY A 120 -14.89 -5.74 16.44
C GLY A 120 -14.84 -6.57 15.15
N SER A 121 -13.90 -7.50 15.13
CA SER A 121 -13.71 -8.40 14.00
C SER A 121 -14.74 -9.51 13.98
N ASN A 122 -15.06 -9.98 12.77
CA ASN A 122 -15.79 -11.23 12.57
C ASN A 122 -14.85 -12.25 11.93
N PHE A 123 -14.85 -13.46 12.48
CA PHE A 123 -14.19 -14.60 11.88
C PHE A 123 -15.21 -15.41 11.08
N TYR A 124 -14.90 -15.71 9.82
CA TYR A 124 -15.72 -16.59 9.02
C TYR A 124 -14.96 -17.42 7.98
N TYR A 125 -15.59 -18.52 7.58
CA TYR A 125 -15.29 -19.27 6.36
C TYR A 125 -16.57 -19.91 5.82
N PHE A 126 -16.60 -20.22 4.54
CA PHE A 126 -17.70 -20.96 3.92
C PHE A 126 -17.38 -22.45 3.86
N GLU A 127 -18.37 -23.31 4.01
CA GLU A 127 -18.27 -24.75 3.78
C GLU A 127 -19.49 -25.25 3.00
N ALA A 128 -19.26 -26.12 2.03
CA ALA A 128 -20.33 -26.80 1.31
C ALA A 128 -20.04 -28.29 1.13
N SER A 129 -21.11 -29.07 0.97
CA SER A 129 -21.03 -30.48 0.61
C SER A 129 -22.13 -30.85 -0.37
N ASN A 130 -21.79 -31.70 -1.33
CA ASN A 130 -22.74 -32.37 -2.23
C ASN A 130 -23.07 -33.81 -1.77
N GLY A 131 -22.70 -34.18 -0.54
CA GLY A 131 -22.88 -35.52 0.02
C GLY A 131 -21.80 -36.54 -0.36
N LEU A 132 -20.97 -36.25 -1.36
CA LEU A 132 -19.86 -37.10 -1.81
C LEU A 132 -18.47 -36.49 -1.53
N GLY A 133 -18.40 -35.16 -1.49
CA GLY A 133 -17.20 -34.37 -1.22
C GLY A 133 -17.55 -33.08 -0.47
N LYS A 134 -16.51 -32.31 -0.13
CA LYS A 134 -16.63 -31.04 0.60
C LYS A 134 -15.66 -29.99 0.08
N ALA A 135 -16.04 -28.73 0.24
CA ALA A 135 -15.18 -27.59 -0.05
C ALA A 135 -15.28 -26.52 1.04
N ARG A 136 -14.20 -25.75 1.22
CA ARG A 136 -14.16 -24.54 2.04
C ARG A 136 -13.54 -23.39 1.25
N ASP A 137 -13.95 -22.18 1.59
CA ASP A 137 -13.42 -20.93 1.00
C ASP A 137 -13.34 -19.82 2.07
N SER A 138 -12.53 -18.79 1.82
CA SER A 138 -12.00 -17.74 2.74
C SER A 138 -10.64 -18.06 3.38
N ILE A 139 -10.00 -17.07 4.01
CA ILE A 139 -8.67 -17.21 4.64
C ILE A 139 -8.81 -17.93 5.98
N ILE A 140 -8.93 -19.25 5.94
CA ILE A 140 -9.20 -20.12 7.10
C ILE A 140 -8.18 -19.95 8.25
N GLU A 141 -6.97 -19.48 7.93
CA GLU A 141 -5.86 -19.30 8.88
C GLU A 141 -5.79 -17.87 9.49
N SER A 142 -6.66 -16.94 9.07
CA SER A 142 -6.72 -15.58 9.60
C SER A 142 -7.93 -15.41 10.52
N PRO A 143 -7.76 -14.98 11.79
CA PRO A 143 -8.85 -14.68 12.70
C PRO A 143 -9.72 -13.50 12.23
N ASP A 144 -9.20 -12.65 11.33
CA ASP A 144 -9.85 -11.43 10.85
C ASP A 144 -10.12 -11.51 9.35
N ASN A 145 -11.31 -11.96 8.96
CA ASN A 145 -11.76 -12.00 7.55
C ASN A 145 -13.02 -11.16 7.29
N GLY A 146 -13.69 -10.69 8.34
CA GLY A 146 -14.90 -9.87 8.26
C GLY A 146 -14.66 -8.45 7.73
N PRO A 147 -15.74 -7.67 7.57
CA PRO A 147 -15.61 -6.28 7.17
C PRO A 147 -14.93 -5.48 8.29
N VAL A 148 -14.14 -4.47 7.93
CA VAL A 148 -13.57 -3.54 8.91
C VAL A 148 -14.65 -2.57 9.36
N LEU A 149 -14.90 -2.54 10.67
CA LEU A 149 -16.00 -1.76 11.25
C LEU A 149 -15.52 -0.46 11.87
N PHE A 150 -16.25 0.62 11.59
CA PHE A 150 -16.06 1.95 12.17
C PHE A 150 -17.31 2.44 12.89
N GLU A 151 -17.18 3.53 13.65
CA GLU A 151 -18.35 4.19 14.26
C GLU A 151 -19.11 5.06 13.27
N SER A 152 -18.42 5.54 12.22
CA SER A 152 -18.93 6.47 11.21
C SER A 152 -18.89 5.85 9.82
N ALA A 153 -19.74 6.35 8.93
CA ALA A 153 -19.72 6.05 7.50
C ALA A 153 -18.64 6.83 6.74
N PHE A 154 -17.98 7.82 7.39
CA PHE A 154 -17.06 8.76 6.77
C PHE A 154 -17.69 9.54 5.61
N ASP A 155 -18.89 10.09 5.84
CA ASP A 155 -19.62 10.90 4.87
C ASP A 155 -19.36 12.41 5.02
N GLN A 156 -18.63 12.82 6.07
CA GLN A 156 -18.40 14.22 6.44
C GLN A 156 -16.91 14.60 6.43
N ASN A 157 -16.13 14.05 5.49
CA ASN A 157 -14.71 14.38 5.42
C ASN A 157 -14.46 15.82 4.95
N GLU A 158 -13.33 16.38 5.39
CA GLU A 158 -12.87 17.70 4.99
C GLU A 158 -11.34 17.80 4.89
N ILE A 159 -10.92 18.80 4.11
CA ILE A 159 -9.57 19.37 4.13
C ILE A 159 -9.64 20.68 4.90
N ALA A 160 -8.77 20.88 5.89
CA ALA A 160 -8.72 22.11 6.67
C ALA A 160 -7.30 22.64 6.81
N VAL A 161 -7.19 23.95 7.07
CA VAL A 161 -5.95 24.58 7.53
C VAL A 161 -6.26 25.40 8.76
N ILE A 162 -5.48 25.20 9.81
CA ILE A 162 -5.63 25.85 11.10
C ILE A 162 -4.49 26.85 11.26
N ASN A 163 -4.82 28.08 11.65
CA ASN A 163 -3.79 28.99 12.15
C ASN A 163 -3.34 28.51 13.53
N GLN A 164 -2.08 28.13 13.66
CA GLN A 164 -1.53 27.50 14.86
C GLN A 164 -1.79 28.35 16.13
N GLN A 165 -1.52 29.66 16.06
CA GLN A 165 -1.61 30.57 17.19
C GLN A 165 -3.05 30.74 17.68
N THR A 166 -3.98 31.09 16.77
CA THR A 166 -5.37 31.39 17.10
C THR A 166 -6.22 30.12 17.25
N GLY A 167 -5.91 29.06 16.50
CA GLY A 167 -6.67 27.80 16.44
C GLY A 167 -7.87 27.87 15.52
N GLU A 168 -8.04 28.97 14.81
CA GLU A 168 -9.13 29.15 13.87
C GLU A 168 -8.84 28.43 12.56
N LYS A 169 -9.87 27.81 11.98
CA LYS A 169 -9.79 27.25 10.63
C LYS A 169 -9.72 28.41 9.63
N VAL A 170 -8.59 28.57 8.96
CA VAL A 170 -8.41 29.54 7.85
C VAL A 170 -8.92 28.98 6.52
N LEU A 171 -8.92 27.65 6.39
CA LEU A 171 -9.57 26.89 5.32
C LEU A 171 -10.37 25.75 5.96
N SER A 172 -11.57 25.52 5.42
CA SER A 172 -12.36 24.30 5.62
C SER A 172 -13.08 24.02 4.31
N TYR A 173 -12.77 22.88 3.71
CA TYR A 173 -13.26 22.46 2.40
C TYR A 173 -13.84 21.05 2.52
N PRO A 174 -15.17 20.89 2.43
CA PRO A 174 -15.79 19.58 2.56
C PRO A 174 -15.49 18.72 1.33
N THR A 175 -15.04 17.48 1.57
CA THR A 175 -14.83 16.44 0.55
C THR A 175 -15.92 15.35 0.61
N GLY A 176 -16.78 15.39 1.64
CA GLY A 176 -17.93 14.50 1.77
C GLY A 176 -17.47 13.06 1.96
N LYS A 177 -17.87 12.16 1.05
CA LYS A 177 -17.48 10.74 1.09
C LYS A 177 -16.04 10.48 0.68
N GLU A 178 -15.38 11.43 0.03
CA GLU A 178 -13.99 11.24 -0.39
C GLU A 178 -13.04 11.46 0.80
N TRP A 179 -12.28 10.41 1.10
CA TRP A 179 -11.29 10.42 2.16
C TRP A 179 -10.06 11.19 1.68
N VAL A 180 -9.45 11.95 2.59
CA VAL A 180 -8.20 12.67 2.33
C VAL A 180 -7.03 11.72 2.64
N GLY A 181 -6.14 11.49 1.66
CA GLY A 181 -4.98 10.61 1.81
C GLY A 181 -3.65 11.29 1.50
N GLY A 182 -3.60 12.62 1.68
CA GLY A 182 -2.38 13.39 1.64
C GLY A 182 -2.66 14.90 1.65
N VAL A 183 -1.87 15.64 2.43
CA VAL A 183 -1.85 17.11 2.46
C VAL A 183 -0.40 17.58 2.52
N ALA A 184 -0.08 18.68 1.86
CA ALA A 184 1.26 19.28 1.88
C ALA A 184 1.19 20.81 1.71
N LEU A 185 1.81 21.55 2.62
CA LEU A 185 1.92 23.00 2.66
C LEU A 185 3.25 23.46 2.08
N SER A 186 3.24 24.60 1.39
CA SER A 186 4.49 25.29 1.06
C SER A 186 5.17 25.82 2.34
N ASP A 187 6.49 26.00 2.32
CA ASP A 187 7.26 26.48 3.48
C ASP A 187 6.74 27.81 4.02
N ASP A 188 6.31 28.68 3.10
CA ASP A 188 5.77 29.99 3.43
C ASP A 188 4.31 29.97 3.89
N GLY A 189 3.67 28.79 3.90
CA GLY A 189 2.28 28.58 4.30
C GLY A 189 1.27 29.28 3.41
N LYS A 190 1.62 29.59 2.15
CA LYS A 190 0.69 30.24 1.21
C LYS A 190 -0.09 29.27 0.35
N TYR A 191 0.43 28.07 0.11
CA TYR A 191 -0.21 27.09 -0.75
C TYR A 191 -0.39 25.76 -0.03
N LEU A 192 -1.51 25.09 -0.30
CA LEU A 192 -1.81 23.75 0.16
C LEU A 192 -2.12 22.87 -1.05
N ALA A 193 -1.37 21.79 -1.22
CA ALA A 193 -1.74 20.69 -2.10
C ALA A 193 -2.45 19.61 -1.27
N ALA A 194 -3.56 19.06 -1.78
CA ALA A 194 -4.29 18.00 -1.10
C ALA A 194 -4.73 16.91 -2.09
N LYS A 195 -4.73 15.66 -1.63
CA LYS A 195 -5.15 14.48 -2.38
C LYS A 195 -6.27 13.76 -1.65
N THR A 196 -7.29 13.39 -2.40
CA THR A 196 -8.44 12.62 -1.95
C THR A 196 -8.57 11.33 -2.75
N SER A 197 -9.62 10.53 -2.50
CA SER A 197 -9.90 9.31 -3.25
C SER A 197 -9.96 9.52 -4.78
N HIS A 198 -10.52 10.64 -5.26
CA HIS A 198 -10.69 10.88 -6.70
C HIS A 198 -10.18 12.25 -7.19
N HIS A 199 -9.79 13.14 -6.28
CA HIS A 199 -9.36 14.48 -6.64
C HIS A 199 -7.99 14.87 -6.07
N LEU A 200 -7.28 15.67 -6.84
CA LEU A 200 -6.18 16.52 -6.39
C LEU A 200 -6.65 17.97 -6.36
N TYR A 201 -6.24 18.70 -5.34
CA TYR A 201 -6.54 20.12 -5.15
C TYR A 201 -5.27 20.90 -4.89
N LEU A 202 -5.22 22.14 -5.38
CA LEU A 202 -4.28 23.15 -4.92
C LEU A 202 -5.06 24.36 -4.42
N PHE A 203 -4.72 24.88 -3.25
CA PHE A 203 -5.31 26.07 -2.66
C PHE A 203 -4.28 27.19 -2.53
N ASP A 204 -4.75 28.43 -2.66
CA ASP A 204 -4.04 29.64 -2.24
C ASP A 204 -4.70 30.11 -0.94
N LEU A 205 -3.92 30.10 0.15
CA LEU A 205 -4.40 30.44 1.49
C LEU A 205 -4.62 31.95 1.67
N ALA A 206 -4.21 32.80 0.71
CA ALA A 206 -4.68 34.18 0.63
C ALA A 206 -6.15 34.27 0.20
N PHE A 207 -6.66 33.26 -0.51
CA PHE A 207 -8.03 33.18 -1.02
C PHE A 207 -8.70 31.82 -0.73
N PRO A 208 -8.86 31.42 0.55
CA PRO A 208 -9.13 30.05 0.98
C PRO A 208 -10.60 29.60 0.81
N LYS A 209 -11.32 30.12 -0.18
CA LYS A 209 -12.73 29.78 -0.42
C LYS A 209 -12.93 28.68 -1.46
N ALA A 210 -11.97 28.55 -2.36
CA ALA A 210 -12.01 27.59 -3.45
C ALA A 210 -10.58 27.18 -3.82
N PRO A 211 -10.38 25.98 -4.36
CA PRO A 211 -9.07 25.61 -4.89
C PRO A 211 -8.69 26.54 -6.05
N LEU A 212 -7.40 26.88 -6.15
CA LEU A 212 -6.80 27.47 -7.35
C LEU A 212 -7.11 26.62 -8.57
N TRP A 213 -6.99 25.30 -8.41
CA TRP A 213 -7.43 24.33 -9.39
C TRP A 213 -7.69 22.96 -8.74
N SER A 214 -8.48 22.15 -9.44
CA SER A 214 -8.71 20.74 -9.12
C SER A 214 -8.42 19.87 -10.34
N TYR A 215 -7.98 18.64 -10.08
CA TYR A 215 -7.78 17.59 -11.07
C TYR A 215 -8.52 16.34 -10.62
N ASN A 216 -9.34 15.76 -11.50
CA ASN A 216 -10.12 14.55 -11.21
C ASN A 216 -9.55 13.38 -12.01
N GLN A 217 -9.26 12.30 -11.31
CA GLN A 217 -8.92 11.01 -11.88
C GLN A 217 -9.41 9.94 -10.92
N ALA A 218 -10.03 8.89 -11.44
CA ALA A 218 -10.39 7.73 -10.62
C ALA A 218 -9.13 7.20 -9.91
N GLY A 219 -9.07 7.43 -8.60
CA GLY A 219 -8.00 6.97 -7.71
C GLY A 219 -8.42 5.71 -6.96
N SER A 220 -8.29 5.72 -5.63
CA SER A 220 -8.67 4.59 -4.78
C SER A 220 -10.19 4.52 -4.58
N GLU A 221 -10.71 3.31 -4.41
CA GLU A 221 -12.08 3.14 -3.90
C GLU A 221 -12.20 3.75 -2.50
N VAL A 222 -13.36 4.33 -2.19
CA VAL A 222 -13.62 4.88 -0.85
C VAL A 222 -13.63 3.72 0.16
N GLY A 223 -12.81 3.87 1.20
CA GLY A 223 -12.42 2.84 2.16
C GLY A 223 -11.73 1.61 1.57
N GLY A 224 -10.98 1.82 0.50
CA GLY A 224 -9.70 1.13 0.35
C GLY A 224 -8.57 1.96 0.98
N ASP A 225 -7.34 1.50 0.79
CA ASP A 225 -6.17 2.29 1.15
C ASP A 225 -6.04 3.49 0.19
N VAL A 226 -6.14 4.71 0.72
CA VAL A 226 -6.04 5.97 -0.04
C VAL A 226 -4.56 6.29 -0.31
N LYS A 227 -3.81 5.28 -0.76
CA LYS A 227 -2.40 5.36 -1.16
C LYS A 227 -2.18 6.39 -2.27
N GLY A 228 -0.99 6.99 -2.30
CA GLY A 228 -0.52 7.75 -3.46
C GLY A 228 0.17 9.06 -3.12
N GLY A 229 -0.07 9.62 -1.93
CA GLY A 229 0.63 10.80 -1.46
C GLY A 229 0.47 12.04 -2.34
N ILE A 230 0.87 13.17 -1.78
CA ILE A 230 1.01 14.44 -2.50
C ILE A 230 2.08 15.25 -1.79
N ASP A 231 2.87 16.00 -2.56
CA ASP A 231 3.91 16.86 -2.01
C ASP A 231 4.08 18.12 -2.86
N ILE A 232 4.54 19.21 -2.23
CA ILE A 232 4.66 20.53 -2.83
C ILE A 232 6.05 21.12 -2.58
N SER A 233 6.62 21.81 -3.58
CA SER A 233 7.91 22.49 -3.41
C SER A 233 7.81 23.61 -2.37
N GLY A 234 8.94 23.97 -1.77
CA GLY A 234 9.00 24.94 -0.67
C GLY A 234 8.40 26.31 -1.02
N ASP A 235 8.51 26.72 -2.29
CA ASP A 235 7.93 27.97 -2.82
C ASP A 235 6.48 27.84 -3.33
N GLY A 236 5.89 26.65 -3.19
CA GLY A 236 4.54 26.32 -3.66
C GLY A 236 4.39 26.22 -5.18
N SER A 237 5.47 26.27 -5.96
CA SER A 237 5.40 26.38 -7.42
C SER A 237 5.24 25.05 -8.16
N ARG A 238 5.56 23.93 -7.52
CA ARG A 238 5.54 22.58 -8.11
C ARG A 238 4.85 21.59 -7.19
N ILE A 239 4.06 20.70 -7.78
CA ILE A 239 3.30 19.69 -7.04
C ILE A 239 3.58 18.34 -7.69
N VAL A 240 3.86 17.32 -6.88
CA VAL A 240 3.87 15.92 -7.28
C VAL A 240 2.76 15.18 -6.54
N ALA A 241 2.06 14.30 -7.23
CA ALA A 241 1.02 13.47 -6.61
C ALA A 241 1.02 12.09 -7.27
N ALA A 242 0.72 11.05 -6.51
CA ALA A 242 0.26 9.80 -7.12
C ALA A 242 -1.24 9.59 -6.88
N ILE A 243 -1.94 9.23 -7.94
CA ILE A 243 -3.37 8.96 -7.92
C ILE A 243 -3.70 7.88 -8.95
N GLY A 244 -4.38 6.81 -8.50
CA GLY A 244 -4.56 5.61 -9.32
C GLY A 244 -3.22 4.92 -9.58
N ASP A 245 -2.93 4.61 -10.86
CA ASP A 245 -1.71 3.91 -11.30
C ASP A 245 -0.57 4.84 -11.75
N SER A 246 -0.70 6.13 -11.45
CA SER A 246 0.09 7.19 -12.08
C SER A 246 0.68 8.16 -11.07
N VAL A 247 1.91 8.62 -11.35
CA VAL A 247 2.49 9.83 -10.76
C VAL A 247 2.33 10.99 -11.74
N LEU A 248 1.90 12.12 -11.21
CA LEU A 248 1.60 13.34 -11.93
C LEU A 248 2.46 14.48 -11.37
N PHE A 249 2.97 15.33 -12.26
CA PHE A 249 3.73 16.51 -11.89
C PHE A 249 3.09 17.77 -12.45
N PHE A 250 2.90 18.79 -11.63
CA PHE A 250 2.20 20.02 -11.98
C PHE A 250 3.05 21.27 -11.73
N ASP A 251 2.79 22.30 -12.53
CA ASP A 251 3.08 23.69 -12.17
C ASP A 251 1.85 24.26 -11.45
N LYS A 252 2.06 25.09 -10.42
CA LYS A 252 0.96 25.69 -9.66
C LYS A 252 -0.07 26.45 -10.50
N THR A 253 0.31 26.92 -11.70
CA THR A 253 -0.56 27.73 -12.57
C THR A 253 -1.56 26.92 -13.40
N SER A 254 -1.48 25.59 -13.40
CA SER A 254 -2.29 24.75 -14.30
C SER A 254 -2.58 23.36 -13.71
N ASN A 255 -3.82 22.89 -13.88
CA ASN A 255 -4.21 21.51 -13.59
C ASN A 255 -3.93 20.52 -14.74
N ASN A 256 -3.26 20.96 -15.81
CA ASN A 256 -2.68 20.04 -16.77
C ASN A 256 -1.31 19.59 -16.26
N PRO A 257 -1.07 18.28 -16.08
CA PRO A 257 0.25 17.80 -15.69
C PRO A 257 1.31 18.25 -16.70
N LEU A 258 2.45 18.71 -16.18
CA LEU A 258 3.67 18.92 -16.96
C LEU A 258 4.16 17.60 -17.56
N TRP A 259 4.01 16.51 -16.81
CA TRP A 259 4.16 15.15 -17.28
C TRP A 259 3.39 14.17 -16.39
N GLN A 260 3.19 12.96 -16.90
CA GLN A 260 2.56 11.83 -16.20
C GLN A 260 3.35 10.56 -16.50
N SER A 261 3.56 9.73 -15.47
CA SER A 261 4.17 8.41 -15.62
C SER A 261 3.30 7.34 -14.97
N ARG A 262 3.03 6.24 -15.70
CA ARG A 262 2.32 5.07 -15.16
C ARG A 262 3.32 4.14 -14.50
N ILE A 263 3.18 3.96 -13.19
CA ILE A 263 4.11 3.22 -12.35
C ILE A 263 3.44 2.11 -11.52
N GLY A 264 2.12 1.96 -11.66
CA GLY A 264 1.32 1.07 -10.82
C GLY A 264 0.96 1.75 -9.48
N ASN A 265 0.66 0.94 -8.47
CA ASN A 265 0.23 1.45 -7.17
C ASN A 265 1.39 2.13 -6.46
N SER A 266 1.21 3.37 -6.03
CA SER A 266 2.18 4.13 -5.23
C SER A 266 1.66 4.32 -3.81
N TYR A 267 2.53 4.15 -2.81
CA TYR A 267 2.21 4.46 -1.42
C TYR A 267 2.41 5.94 -1.11
N ASN A 268 3.53 6.51 -1.54
CA ASN A 268 3.86 7.92 -1.27
C ASN A 268 4.76 8.54 -2.35
N VAL A 269 4.82 9.87 -2.37
CA VAL A 269 5.68 10.68 -3.24
C VAL A 269 6.42 11.73 -2.42
N ALA A 270 7.51 12.27 -2.97
CA ALA A 270 8.25 13.38 -2.37
C ALA A 270 8.81 14.31 -3.46
N ILE A 271 8.94 15.60 -3.16
CA ILE A 271 9.59 16.61 -4.01
C ILE A 271 10.67 17.37 -3.23
N SER A 272 11.79 17.69 -3.88
CA SER A 272 12.81 18.55 -3.27
C SER A 272 12.28 19.97 -3.09
N LYS A 273 12.83 20.71 -2.11
CA LYS A 273 12.38 22.06 -1.74
C LYS A 273 12.46 23.03 -2.91
N ASP A 274 13.42 22.85 -3.81
CA ASP A 274 13.60 23.62 -5.05
C ASP A 274 12.70 23.17 -6.22
N GLY A 275 11.89 22.13 -6.03
CA GLY A 275 10.97 21.59 -7.04
C GLY A 275 11.65 20.84 -8.18
N ARG A 276 12.95 20.52 -8.05
CA ARG A 276 13.75 19.94 -9.13
C ARG A 276 13.71 18.41 -9.19
N TYR A 277 13.71 17.74 -8.04
CA TYR A 277 13.80 16.30 -7.93
C TYR A 277 12.52 15.75 -7.32
N LEU A 278 12.07 14.61 -7.84
CA LEU A 278 10.83 13.98 -7.44
C LEU A 278 11.08 12.51 -7.21
N ALA A 279 10.42 11.92 -6.23
CA ALA A 279 10.50 10.50 -5.97
C ALA A 279 9.14 9.88 -5.69
N ALA A 280 9.03 8.57 -5.93
CA ALA A 280 7.84 7.78 -5.64
C ALA A 280 8.22 6.42 -5.04
N ALA A 281 7.47 6.03 -4.01
CA ALA A 281 7.49 4.71 -3.39
C ALA A 281 6.32 3.88 -3.94
N THR A 282 6.61 2.69 -4.49
CA THR A 282 5.61 1.86 -5.17
C THR A 282 5.42 0.49 -4.55
N SER A 283 4.31 -0.14 -4.93
CA SER A 283 3.88 -1.45 -4.48
C SER A 283 3.39 -2.30 -5.63
N GLY A 284 3.59 -3.60 -5.50
CA GLY A 284 3.15 -4.59 -6.47
C GLY A 284 3.54 -6.00 -6.05
N GLU A 285 3.92 -6.81 -7.02
CA GLU A 285 4.17 -8.23 -6.83
C GLU A 285 5.66 -8.49 -6.63
N GLU A 286 6.02 -9.21 -5.56
CA GLU A 286 7.43 -9.53 -5.25
C GLU A 286 8.19 -10.16 -6.42
N ALA A 287 7.54 -11.04 -7.19
CA ALA A 287 8.15 -11.69 -8.35
C ALA A 287 8.36 -10.76 -9.56
N ASN A 288 7.71 -9.59 -9.58
CA ASN A 288 7.81 -8.63 -10.67
C ASN A 288 8.86 -7.54 -10.35
N LEU A 289 10.03 -7.69 -10.98
CA LEU A 289 11.15 -6.74 -10.87
C LEU A 289 10.84 -5.31 -11.35
N ASN A 290 9.70 -5.09 -12.03
CA ASN A 290 9.21 -3.77 -12.42
C ASN A 290 8.13 -3.24 -11.46
N SER A 291 8.03 -3.81 -10.26
CA SER A 291 7.18 -3.34 -9.16
C SER A 291 7.99 -3.23 -7.87
N ASN A 292 7.40 -2.81 -6.75
CA ASN A 292 8.12 -2.58 -5.49
C ASN A 292 9.32 -1.64 -5.67
N LEU A 293 9.06 -0.50 -6.30
CA LEU A 293 10.10 0.41 -6.77
C LEU A 293 10.22 1.64 -5.88
N LEU A 294 11.46 2.07 -5.70
CA LEU A 294 11.79 3.46 -5.41
C LEU A 294 12.27 4.10 -6.70
N ILE A 295 11.61 5.18 -7.12
CA ILE A 295 11.85 5.82 -8.42
C ILE A 295 12.24 7.28 -8.19
N LEU A 296 13.27 7.77 -8.90
CA LEU A 296 13.70 9.16 -8.85
C LEU A 296 13.66 9.81 -10.24
N TRP A 297 13.21 11.07 -10.31
CA TRP A 297 13.16 11.90 -11.52
C TRP A 297 13.89 13.25 -11.34
N ASP A 298 14.36 13.81 -12.46
CA ASP A 298 14.57 15.25 -12.62
C ASP A 298 13.31 15.83 -13.28
N TYR A 299 12.80 16.95 -12.77
CA TYR A 299 11.52 17.54 -13.17
C TYR A 299 11.34 17.77 -14.67
N LYS A 300 12.45 17.87 -15.43
CA LYS A 300 12.43 18.13 -16.87
C LYS A 300 11.98 16.93 -17.71
N SER A 301 11.89 15.73 -17.13
CA SER A 301 11.68 14.50 -17.88
C SER A 301 10.85 13.48 -17.11
N GLU A 302 9.87 12.89 -17.79
CA GLU A 302 9.10 11.73 -17.30
C GLU A 302 9.93 10.43 -17.18
N LYS A 303 11.11 10.40 -17.81
CA LYS A 303 12.05 9.27 -17.69
C LYS A 303 12.79 9.38 -16.36
N PRO A 304 12.75 8.33 -15.51
CA PRO A 304 13.49 8.32 -14.25
C PRO A 304 14.99 8.52 -14.47
N LEU A 305 15.62 9.23 -13.54
CA LEU A 305 17.08 9.22 -13.39
C LEU A 305 17.55 7.80 -13.07
N TRP A 306 16.85 7.14 -12.15
CA TRP A 306 17.04 5.74 -11.82
C TRP A 306 15.83 5.15 -11.11
N GLN A 307 15.83 3.82 -11.00
CA GLN A 307 14.86 3.02 -10.27
C GLN A 307 15.60 1.96 -9.45
N TYR A 308 15.05 1.60 -8.31
CA TYR A 308 15.54 0.53 -7.45
C TYR A 308 14.38 -0.39 -7.06
N HIS A 309 14.56 -1.69 -7.23
CA HIS A 309 13.60 -2.72 -6.83
C HIS A 309 14.05 -3.37 -5.53
N SER A 310 13.13 -3.53 -4.57
CA SER A 310 13.29 -4.35 -3.38
C SER A 310 12.30 -5.51 -3.35
N SER A 311 12.60 -6.56 -2.59
CA SER A 311 11.68 -7.70 -2.44
C SER A 311 10.36 -7.30 -1.79
N GLY A 312 10.37 -6.34 -0.85
CA GLY A 312 9.16 -5.78 -0.24
C GLY A 312 8.74 -4.45 -0.88
N ASN A 313 7.45 -4.09 -0.73
CA ASN A 313 6.91 -2.80 -1.18
C ASN A 313 7.62 -1.61 -0.53
N PHE A 314 7.82 -0.50 -1.23
CA PHE A 314 8.21 0.75 -0.59
C PHE A 314 6.98 1.45 -0.02
N HIS A 315 6.93 1.65 1.30
CA HIS A 315 5.82 2.31 1.99
C HIS A 315 5.96 3.83 2.08
N ASP A 316 7.19 4.33 2.09
CA ASP A 316 7.46 5.76 2.22
C ASP A 316 8.74 6.17 1.47
N VAL A 317 8.80 7.46 1.13
CA VAL A 317 9.95 8.10 0.50
C VAL A 317 10.11 9.53 1.02
N SER A 318 11.36 9.96 1.19
CA SER A 318 11.69 11.33 1.61
C SER A 318 12.97 11.82 0.92
N LEU A 319 13.02 13.11 0.57
CA LEU A 319 14.16 13.76 -0.09
C LEU A 319 14.86 14.74 0.85
N SER A 320 16.19 14.86 0.71
CA SER A 320 16.91 16.02 1.26
C SER A 320 16.44 17.30 0.55
N ALA A 321 16.68 18.48 1.16
CA ALA A 321 16.12 19.74 0.65
C ALA A 321 16.53 20.05 -0.80
N ASP A 322 17.74 19.65 -1.20
CA ASP A 322 18.30 19.79 -2.53
C ASP A 322 18.11 18.56 -3.45
N GLY A 323 17.41 17.52 -2.93
CA GLY A 323 17.21 16.24 -3.59
C GLY A 323 18.47 15.40 -3.81
N SER A 324 19.60 15.74 -3.17
CA SER A 324 20.85 14.96 -3.29
C SER A 324 20.78 13.58 -2.65
N PHE A 325 19.93 13.40 -1.63
CA PHE A 325 19.74 12.14 -0.93
C PHE A 325 18.26 11.76 -0.84
N ILE A 326 18.01 10.46 -0.89
CA ILE A 326 16.68 9.86 -0.92
C ILE A 326 16.63 8.78 0.15
N ALA A 327 15.68 8.87 1.08
CA ALA A 327 15.38 7.82 2.04
C ALA A 327 14.14 7.03 1.60
N GLY A 328 14.14 5.72 1.86
CA GLY A 328 13.01 4.83 1.61
C GLY A 328 12.84 3.78 2.70
N ALA A 329 11.59 3.39 2.96
CA ALA A 329 11.25 2.33 3.91
C ALA A 329 10.44 1.23 3.22
N THR A 330 10.76 -0.03 3.51
CA THR A 330 10.14 -1.19 2.86
C THR A 330 9.28 -2.04 3.80
N GLY A 331 8.31 -2.73 3.20
CA GLY A 331 7.42 -3.69 3.84
C GLY A 331 7.89 -5.13 3.72
N CYS A 332 7.04 -6.08 4.07
CA CYS A 332 7.33 -7.51 3.95
C CYS A 332 7.60 -7.91 2.48
N PRO A 333 8.56 -8.82 2.22
CA PRO A 333 9.44 -9.47 3.19
C PRO A 333 10.73 -8.68 3.53
N ASP A 334 10.96 -7.51 2.92
CA ASP A 334 12.23 -6.79 3.04
C ASP A 334 12.44 -6.07 4.39
N ARG A 335 11.49 -5.24 4.82
CA ARG A 335 11.43 -4.60 6.17
C ARG A 335 12.68 -3.81 6.57
N ARG A 336 13.20 -2.98 5.67
CA ARG A 336 14.46 -2.24 5.86
C ARG A 336 14.30 -0.74 5.61
N GLY A 337 15.25 0.01 6.15
CA GLY A 337 15.52 1.40 5.80
C GLY A 337 16.64 1.51 4.77
N TYR A 338 16.51 2.46 3.85
CA TYR A 338 17.48 2.73 2.78
C TYR A 338 17.80 4.22 2.70
N ILE A 339 19.05 4.53 2.31
CA ILE A 339 19.45 5.84 1.78
C ILE A 339 20.16 5.66 0.45
N PHE A 340 19.81 6.49 -0.54
CA PHE A 340 20.43 6.58 -1.85
C PHE A 340 20.98 8.00 -2.08
N SER A 341 21.94 8.12 -3.00
CA SER A 341 22.30 9.41 -3.62
C SER A 341 21.55 9.56 -4.94
N LYS A 342 21.24 10.80 -5.35
CA LYS A 342 20.56 11.04 -6.63
C LYS A 342 21.36 10.56 -7.85
N GLU A 343 22.66 10.35 -7.71
CA GLU A 343 23.59 9.93 -8.75
C GLU A 343 23.60 8.41 -8.98
N SER A 344 23.02 7.61 -8.08
CA SER A 344 23.12 6.15 -8.13
C SER A 344 21.93 5.45 -7.48
N ASN A 345 21.46 4.35 -8.08
CA ASN A 345 20.51 3.43 -7.46
C ASN A 345 21.16 2.37 -6.58
N VAL A 346 22.46 2.48 -6.30
CA VAL A 346 23.11 1.66 -5.27
C VAL A 346 22.93 2.35 -3.92
N PRO A 347 22.33 1.69 -2.91
CA PRO A 347 22.12 2.31 -1.62
C PRO A 347 23.46 2.63 -0.95
N ILE A 348 23.56 3.84 -0.40
CA ILE A 348 24.68 4.26 0.47
C ILE A 348 24.53 3.59 1.84
N MET A 349 23.29 3.52 2.32
CA MET A 349 22.93 2.84 3.55
C MET A 349 21.77 1.88 3.26
N LYS A 350 21.92 0.65 3.73
CA LYS A 350 20.88 -0.37 3.78
C LYS A 350 20.94 -0.97 5.18
N SER A 351 19.88 -0.78 5.97
CA SER A 351 19.84 -1.29 7.33
C SER A 351 19.68 -2.81 7.35
N GLU A 352 19.96 -3.42 8.50
CA GLU A 352 19.37 -4.72 8.81
C GLU A 352 17.84 -4.62 8.90
N MET A 353 17.15 -5.76 8.91
CA MET A 353 15.69 -5.77 9.11
C MET A 353 15.35 -5.03 10.42
N LEU A 354 14.50 -4.02 10.35
CA LEU A 354 14.15 -3.18 11.50
C LEU A 354 13.02 -3.77 12.34
N THR A 355 12.35 -4.80 11.83
CA THR A 355 11.20 -5.47 12.43
C THR A 355 11.23 -6.96 12.09
N ARG A 356 10.55 -7.80 12.88
CA ARG A 356 10.43 -9.22 12.55
C ARG A 356 9.27 -9.44 11.59
N ASP A 357 8.10 -8.91 11.95
CA ASP A 357 6.84 -9.30 11.29
C ASP A 357 6.09 -8.14 10.61
N SER A 358 6.46 -6.88 10.87
CA SER A 358 5.75 -5.70 10.37
C SER A 358 6.52 -4.93 9.30
N PRO A 359 5.86 -4.20 8.38
CA PRO A 359 6.51 -3.16 7.57
C PRO A 359 7.25 -2.08 8.37
N VAL A 360 8.23 -1.44 7.74
CA VAL A 360 8.75 -0.12 8.13
C VAL A 360 7.88 0.92 7.42
N HIS A 361 7.13 1.71 8.19
CA HIS A 361 6.02 2.53 7.66
C HIS A 361 6.42 3.94 7.23
N ARG A 362 7.48 4.49 7.81
CA ARG A 362 7.92 5.87 7.58
C ARG A 362 9.43 5.99 7.43
N ALA A 363 9.87 6.86 6.53
CA ALA A 363 11.26 7.23 6.32
C ALA A 363 11.36 8.75 6.14
N LYS A 364 12.10 9.44 7.02
CA LYS A 364 12.27 10.90 6.97
C LYS A 364 13.73 11.28 7.07
N ILE A 365 14.22 12.08 6.13
CA ILE A 365 15.63 12.48 6.03
C ILE A 365 15.81 13.96 6.37
N SER A 366 16.91 14.33 7.03
CA SER A 366 17.25 15.73 7.29
C SER A 366 17.52 16.50 5.99
N SER A 367 17.38 17.82 6.03
CA SER A 367 17.58 18.66 4.83
C SER A 367 18.98 18.57 4.22
N ASP A 368 20.00 18.29 5.05
CA ASP A 368 21.39 18.08 4.64
C ASP A 368 21.72 16.63 4.24
N GLY A 369 20.74 15.72 4.37
CA GLY A 369 20.86 14.30 4.06
C GLY A 369 21.77 13.50 4.99
N GLN A 370 22.21 14.06 6.13
CA GLN A 370 23.15 13.36 7.03
C GLN A 370 22.46 12.36 7.96
N LEU A 371 21.19 12.61 8.30
CA LEU A 371 20.43 11.84 9.28
C LEU A 371 19.13 11.33 8.65
N VAL A 372 18.73 10.12 9.01
CA VAL A 372 17.43 9.55 8.63
C VAL A 372 16.76 8.89 9.83
N ALA A 373 15.46 9.11 9.98
CA ALA A 373 14.63 8.48 10.98
C ALA A 373 13.64 7.52 10.33
N PHE A 374 13.46 6.35 10.96
CA PHE A 374 12.51 5.33 10.52
C PHE A 374 11.49 5.02 11.62
N GLY A 375 10.24 4.87 11.22
CA GLY A 375 9.13 4.46 12.08
C GLY A 375 8.68 3.04 11.73
N SER A 376 8.55 2.18 12.73
CA SER A 376 8.11 0.79 12.55
C SER A 376 7.30 0.25 13.74
N GLU A 377 6.96 -1.04 13.71
CA GLU A 377 6.17 -1.68 14.77
C GLU A 377 7.00 -2.57 15.72
N LEU A 378 6.56 -2.56 16.98
CA LEU A 378 6.59 -3.60 18.03
C LEU A 378 7.92 -4.24 18.46
N ASP A 379 8.81 -4.61 17.56
CA ASP A 379 9.81 -5.64 17.89
C ASP A 379 11.16 -5.05 18.30
N ARG A 380 11.95 -4.56 17.33
CA ARG A 380 13.34 -4.14 17.57
C ARG A 380 13.45 -2.69 18.05
N GLY A 381 12.38 -1.91 17.88
CA GLY A 381 12.32 -0.48 18.14
C GLY A 381 11.19 0.10 17.31
N ALA A 382 10.56 1.17 17.78
CA ALA A 382 9.48 1.83 17.06
C ALA A 382 9.94 3.10 16.35
N VAL A 383 10.99 3.74 16.89
CA VAL A 383 11.71 4.86 16.27
C VAL A 383 13.18 4.51 16.21
N PHE A 384 13.79 4.65 15.03
CA PHE A 384 15.22 4.50 14.82
C PHE A 384 15.80 5.77 14.22
N LEU A 385 16.97 6.18 14.67
CA LEU A 385 17.76 7.24 14.03
C LEU A 385 19.05 6.63 13.49
N PHE A 386 19.37 6.93 12.23
CA PHE A 386 20.61 6.53 11.58
C PHE A 386 21.38 7.76 11.07
N SER A 387 22.70 7.62 11.03
CA SER A 387 23.54 8.45 10.18
C SER A 387 23.61 7.80 8.79
N LYS A 388 23.67 8.61 7.74
CA LYS A 388 23.82 8.13 6.35
C LYS A 388 25.07 7.26 6.14
N ASP A 389 26.07 7.41 7.01
CA ASP A 389 27.36 6.72 6.92
C ASP A 389 27.43 5.48 7.84
N SER A 390 26.32 5.09 8.47
CA SER A 390 26.24 3.97 9.41
C SER A 390 25.08 3.03 9.07
N ILE A 391 25.36 1.72 9.08
CA ILE A 391 24.33 0.67 8.97
C ILE A 391 23.69 0.33 10.32
N GLU A 392 24.31 0.77 11.43
CA GLU A 392 23.78 0.62 12.79
C GLU A 392 23.05 1.90 13.19
N PRO A 393 21.95 1.81 13.96
CA PRO A 393 21.25 2.99 14.44
C PRO A 393 22.15 3.77 15.41
N LEU A 394 22.16 5.10 15.28
CA LEU A 394 22.73 5.99 16.29
C LEU A 394 22.03 5.77 17.64
N TRP A 395 20.72 5.60 17.58
CA TRP A 395 19.91 5.10 18.67
C TRP A 395 18.56 4.59 18.18
N GLN A 396 17.88 3.86 19.07
CA GLN A 396 16.52 3.38 18.89
C GLN A 396 15.71 3.56 20.16
N PHE A 397 14.39 3.72 19.99
CA PHE A 397 13.43 3.82 21.08
C PHE A 397 12.30 2.79 20.91
N PRO A 398 12.13 1.86 21.87
CA PRO A 398 10.96 0.98 21.91
C PRO A 398 9.77 1.73 22.54
N THR A 399 8.59 1.64 21.92
CA THR A 399 7.37 2.21 22.51
C THR A 399 6.84 1.34 23.66
N PRO A 400 6.29 1.94 24.73
CA PRO A 400 5.64 1.19 25.79
C PRO A 400 4.52 0.29 25.24
N ARG A 401 4.48 -0.98 25.68
CA ARG A 401 3.53 -2.01 25.23
C ARG A 401 3.60 -2.34 23.73
N GLY A 402 4.66 -1.91 23.03
CA GLY A 402 4.83 -2.19 21.62
C GLY A 402 3.72 -1.58 20.77
N SER A 403 3.57 -0.26 20.80
CA SER A 403 2.61 0.38 19.89
C SER A 403 3.26 0.70 18.56
N SER A 404 2.54 0.48 17.47
CA SER A 404 2.92 0.89 16.11
C SER A 404 3.19 2.40 16.03
N VAL A 405 4.35 2.79 15.48
CA VAL A 405 4.67 4.17 15.07
C VAL A 405 4.50 4.24 13.55
N ARG A 406 3.32 4.68 13.11
CA ARG A 406 3.08 4.96 11.69
C ARG A 406 3.15 6.43 11.34
N ALA A 407 3.35 7.28 12.35
CA ALA A 407 3.43 8.72 12.20
C ALA A 407 4.78 9.17 12.75
N LEU A 408 5.65 9.67 11.87
CA LEU A 408 6.98 10.15 12.20
C LEU A 408 7.36 11.30 11.28
N ASN A 409 7.87 12.41 11.84
CA ASN A 409 8.51 13.46 11.08
C ASN A 409 9.79 14.00 11.73
N PHE A 410 10.63 14.64 10.93
CA PHE A 410 11.97 15.07 11.31
C PHE A 410 12.17 16.52 10.94
N THR A 411 12.64 17.33 11.89
CA THR A 411 12.92 18.75 11.62
C THR A 411 13.97 18.89 10.51
N PRO A 412 13.90 19.93 9.65
CA PRO A 412 14.87 20.14 8.58
C PRO A 412 16.32 20.16 9.04
N SER A 413 16.58 20.73 10.23
CA SER A 413 17.90 20.78 10.86
C SER A 413 18.41 19.42 11.34
N GLY A 414 17.52 18.43 11.44
CA GLY A 414 17.79 17.12 12.02
C GLY A 414 17.93 17.14 13.54
N GLU A 415 17.59 18.23 14.22
CA GLU A 415 17.75 18.35 15.69
C GLU A 415 16.67 17.58 16.46
N TYR A 416 15.44 17.54 15.95
CA TYR A 416 14.29 16.90 16.61
C TYR A 416 13.51 15.95 15.70
N ILE A 417 12.98 14.88 16.30
CA ILE A 417 12.04 13.91 15.69
C ILE A 417 10.71 14.00 16.43
N GLY A 418 9.62 14.16 15.70
CA GLY A 418 8.26 13.96 16.18
C GLY A 418 7.77 12.55 15.86
N ALA A 419 7.10 11.90 16.82
CA ALA A 419 6.49 10.59 16.60
C ALA A 419 5.14 10.48 17.31
N ALA A 420 4.19 9.78 16.71
CA ALA A 420 2.93 9.43 17.34
C ALA A 420 2.58 7.95 17.11
N THR A 421 1.81 7.39 18.05
CA THR A 421 1.53 5.95 18.12
C THR A 421 0.03 5.65 18.14
N PHE A 422 -0.36 4.48 17.63
CA PHE A 422 -1.74 3.98 17.73
C PHE A 422 -2.23 3.74 19.18
N ALA A 423 -1.35 3.64 20.17
CA ALA A 423 -1.71 3.60 21.59
C ALA A 423 -1.88 4.99 22.23
N GLY A 424 -1.94 6.04 21.41
CA GLY A 424 -2.23 7.41 21.86
C GLY A 424 -1.05 8.16 22.48
N ASN A 425 0.18 7.68 22.30
CA ASN A 425 1.38 8.41 22.74
C ASN A 425 1.88 9.34 21.63
N ALA A 426 2.34 10.52 22.03
CA ALA A 426 3.03 11.47 21.17
C ALA A 426 4.36 11.87 21.82
N TYR A 427 5.43 11.98 21.03
CA TYR A 427 6.80 12.19 21.49
C TYR A 427 7.53 13.22 20.65
N ILE A 428 8.42 13.97 21.30
CA ILE A 428 9.51 14.70 20.65
C ILE A 428 10.83 14.14 21.19
N PHE A 429 11.73 13.76 20.30
CA PHE A 429 13.10 13.33 20.62
C PHE A 429 14.10 14.37 20.14
N SER A 430 15.24 14.49 20.83
CA SER A 430 16.42 15.14 20.29
C SER A 430 17.28 14.11 19.55
N LYS A 431 17.99 14.52 18.50
CA LYS A 431 18.93 13.66 17.78
C LYS A 431 20.03 13.04 18.67
N ASP A 432 20.33 13.67 19.81
CA ASP A 432 21.40 13.24 20.71
C ASP A 432 20.91 12.28 21.81
N SER A 433 19.62 11.95 21.87
CA SER A 433 19.05 11.11 22.93
C SER A 433 17.95 10.19 22.45
N ASN A 434 17.98 8.96 22.95
CA ASN A 434 16.90 7.99 22.78
C ASN A 434 15.74 8.18 23.77
N GLN A 435 15.82 9.17 24.67
CA GLN A 435 14.72 9.52 25.56
C GLN A 435 13.97 10.72 25.00
N PRO A 436 12.64 10.73 25.07
CA PRO A 436 11.86 11.87 24.60
C PRO A 436 12.17 13.09 25.46
N VAL A 437 12.40 14.24 24.81
CA VAL A 437 12.51 15.54 25.48
C VAL A 437 11.15 16.08 25.90
N ALA A 438 10.08 15.63 25.22
CA ALA A 438 8.70 15.88 25.59
C ALA A 438 7.80 14.69 25.18
N SER A 439 6.76 14.42 25.97
CA SER A 439 5.84 13.31 25.72
C SER A 439 4.43 13.59 26.23
N TRP A 440 3.42 13.15 25.50
CA TRP A 440 2.01 13.27 25.85
C TRP A 440 1.27 11.96 25.60
N GLN A 441 0.14 11.79 26.29
CA GLN A 441 -0.75 10.65 26.08
C GLN A 441 -2.21 11.10 26.00
N VAL A 442 -2.90 10.58 25.01
CA VAL A 442 -4.34 10.77 24.77
C VAL A 442 -5.05 9.43 24.67
N GLN A 443 -6.38 9.44 24.84
CA GLN A 443 -7.23 8.25 24.73
C GLN A 443 -7.82 8.15 23.31
N ALA A 444 -6.93 8.02 22.33
CA ALA A 444 -7.23 7.88 20.90
C ALA A 444 -6.07 7.14 20.21
N ALA A 445 -6.32 6.49 19.07
CA ALA A 445 -5.24 6.08 18.18
C ALA A 445 -4.80 7.27 17.35
N LEU A 446 -3.48 7.50 17.26
CA LEU A 446 -2.90 8.61 16.51
C LEU A 446 -2.32 8.11 15.19
N GLY A 447 -2.81 8.68 14.07
CA GLY A 447 -2.52 8.24 12.70
C GLY A 447 -1.72 9.25 11.90
N GLY A 448 -1.96 10.55 12.12
CA GLY A 448 -1.20 11.66 11.53
C GLY A 448 -0.26 12.32 12.54
N VAL A 449 0.92 12.75 12.09
CA VAL A 449 1.83 13.58 12.90
C VAL A 449 2.65 14.49 12.02
N ASP A 450 2.93 15.69 12.52
CA ASP A 450 4.02 16.50 12.06
C ASP A 450 4.63 17.34 13.19
N ILE A 451 5.90 17.73 13.06
CA ILE A 451 6.65 18.57 13.99
C ILE A 451 7.05 19.87 13.30
N ALA A 452 6.87 21.00 13.98
CA ALA A 452 7.31 22.29 13.47
C ALA A 452 8.82 22.30 13.20
N ASP A 453 9.27 23.01 12.16
CA ASP A 453 10.67 23.05 11.71
C ASP A 453 11.67 23.46 12.81
N ASP A 454 11.25 24.29 13.77
CA ASP A 454 12.03 24.72 14.93
C ASP A 454 11.96 23.76 16.13
N GLY A 455 11.16 22.70 16.00
CA GLY A 455 10.86 21.71 17.04
C GLY A 455 10.10 22.28 18.23
N SER A 456 9.40 23.41 18.08
CA SER A 456 8.68 24.06 19.18
C SER A 456 7.36 23.36 19.53
N PHE A 457 6.68 22.76 18.55
CA PHE A 457 5.44 22.02 18.77
C PHE A 457 5.28 20.83 17.81
N LEU A 458 4.40 19.91 18.21
CA LEU A 458 3.99 18.72 17.48
C LEU A 458 2.48 18.80 17.23
N ALA A 459 2.04 18.49 16.01
CA ALA A 459 0.64 18.32 15.65
C ALA A 459 0.35 16.84 15.44
N THR A 460 -0.76 16.31 15.97
CA THR A 460 -1.16 14.92 15.76
C THR A 460 -2.68 14.76 15.70
N GLY A 461 -3.14 13.78 14.93
CA GLY A 461 -4.55 13.53 14.62
C GLY A 461 -4.95 12.13 15.00
N GLY A 462 -6.19 11.97 15.48
CA GLY A 462 -6.64 10.70 16.02
C GLY A 462 -8.08 10.29 15.72
N THR A 463 -8.41 9.08 16.17
CA THR A 463 -9.76 8.49 16.16
C THR A 463 -10.74 9.15 17.13
N ASP A 464 -10.30 10.17 17.87
CA ASP A 464 -11.15 11.02 18.71
C ASP A 464 -11.66 12.27 17.99
N ASN A 465 -11.56 12.30 16.66
CA ASN A 465 -11.96 13.39 15.75
C ASN A 465 -11.29 14.72 16.10
N LYS A 466 -10.04 14.67 16.57
CA LYS A 466 -9.32 15.87 17.02
C LYS A 466 -7.96 15.99 16.39
N LEU A 467 -7.61 17.24 16.08
CA LEU A 467 -6.24 17.70 15.96
C LEU A 467 -5.75 18.12 17.35
N HIS A 468 -4.65 17.53 17.79
CA HIS A 468 -3.93 17.86 19.02
C HIS A 468 -2.65 18.63 18.69
N LEU A 469 -2.46 19.81 19.28
CA LEU A 469 -1.20 20.55 19.23
C LEU A 469 -0.54 20.50 20.61
N PHE A 470 0.69 20.02 20.64
CA PHE A 470 1.51 19.86 21.85
C PHE A 470 2.77 20.71 21.77
N PHE A 471 3.03 21.51 22.80
CA PHE A 471 4.15 22.45 22.83
C PHE A 471 5.30 21.92 23.67
N LYS A 472 6.49 21.74 23.06
CA LYS A 472 7.65 21.07 23.67
C LYS A 472 8.03 21.61 25.04
N ASP A 473 8.08 22.94 25.17
CA ASP A 473 8.56 23.63 26.38
C ASP A 473 7.42 24.14 27.28
N SER A 474 6.19 23.64 27.08
CA SER A 474 5.00 24.07 27.81
C SER A 474 4.11 22.87 28.18
N GLN A 475 3.27 23.04 29.19
CA GLN A 475 2.17 22.11 29.47
C GLN A 475 0.91 22.48 28.67
N GLU A 476 0.98 23.54 27.86
CA GLU A 476 -0.09 23.93 26.97
C GLU A 476 -0.35 22.82 25.94
N LYS A 477 -1.63 22.58 25.70
CA LYS A 477 -2.11 21.77 24.60
C LYS A 477 -3.33 22.45 24.00
N LYS A 478 -3.51 22.26 22.70
CA LYS A 478 -4.69 22.75 21.98
C LYS A 478 -5.38 21.60 21.28
N GLU A 479 -6.71 21.58 21.36
CA GLU A 479 -7.53 20.57 20.71
C GLU A 479 -8.51 21.29 19.77
N ILE A 480 -8.52 20.88 18.50
CA ILE A 480 -9.46 21.38 17.49
C ILE A 480 -10.29 20.18 17.02
N GLY A 481 -11.62 20.31 17.07
CA GLY A 481 -12.56 19.25 16.70
C GLY A 481 -12.89 19.19 15.21
N PHE A 482 -13.15 17.98 14.74
CA PHE A 482 -13.57 17.60 13.39
C PHE A 482 -14.79 16.66 13.47
N ASP A 483 -15.47 16.46 12.35
CA ASP A 483 -16.63 15.56 12.28
C ASP A 483 -16.21 14.09 12.06
N GLU A 484 -15.02 13.86 11.52
CA GLU A 484 -14.44 12.53 11.23
C GLU A 484 -13.00 12.41 11.78
N TYR A 485 -12.37 11.23 11.67
CA TYR A 485 -10.99 11.01 12.14
C TYR A 485 -9.99 11.90 11.40
N VAL A 486 -8.98 12.37 12.13
CA VAL A 486 -7.89 13.18 11.56
C VAL A 486 -6.73 12.26 11.21
N GLU A 487 -6.44 12.09 9.92
CA GLU A 487 -5.45 11.11 9.44
C GLU A 487 -4.18 11.75 8.90
N GLU A 488 -4.33 12.87 8.19
CA GLU A 488 -3.24 13.51 7.46
C GLU A 488 -2.96 14.88 8.06
N ILE A 489 -1.68 15.15 8.34
CA ILE A 489 -1.23 16.39 8.98
C ILE A 489 0.06 16.85 8.31
N ASP A 490 0.15 18.15 8.08
CA ASP A 490 1.37 18.82 7.67
C ASP A 490 1.44 20.24 8.25
N ILE A 491 2.62 20.69 8.64
CA ILE A 491 2.90 22.00 9.22
C ILE A 491 3.74 22.79 8.20
N SER A 492 3.28 23.99 7.85
CA SER A 492 4.08 24.89 7.00
C SER A 492 5.43 25.17 7.64
N GLY A 493 6.52 25.22 6.87
CA GLY A 493 7.89 25.42 7.41
C GLY A 493 8.09 26.70 8.25
N ASN A 494 7.22 27.70 8.13
CA ASN A 494 7.21 28.87 9.02
C ASN A 494 6.49 28.65 10.37
N GLY A 495 5.93 27.47 10.62
CA GLY A 495 5.22 27.05 11.83
C GLY A 495 3.83 27.67 12.05
N GLN A 496 3.32 28.51 11.13
CA GLN A 496 2.11 29.29 11.36
C GLN A 496 0.82 28.54 11.06
N TYR A 497 0.87 27.53 10.19
CA TYR A 497 -0.29 26.80 9.71
C TYR A 497 -0.12 25.30 9.85
N VAL A 498 -1.23 24.64 10.17
CA VAL A 498 -1.35 23.18 10.22
C VAL A 498 -2.44 22.76 9.25
N ALA A 499 -2.09 22.02 8.21
CA ALA A 499 -3.05 21.37 7.33
C ALA A 499 -3.54 20.06 7.93
N VAL A 500 -4.81 19.75 7.68
CA VAL A 500 -5.50 18.56 8.17
C VAL A 500 -6.31 17.94 7.03
N GLY A 501 -6.23 16.62 6.91
CA GLY A 501 -7.15 15.81 6.13
C GLY A 501 -7.83 14.75 6.98
N THR A 502 -9.12 14.53 6.75
CA THR A 502 -9.91 13.50 7.46
C THR A 502 -10.26 12.30 6.57
N GLY A 503 -10.43 11.13 7.19
CA GLY A 503 -10.68 9.84 6.51
C GLY A 503 -10.62 8.66 7.49
N GLY A 504 -10.61 7.41 6.98
CA GLY A 504 -10.41 6.19 7.78
C GLY A 504 -9.26 5.27 7.31
N SER A 505 -8.45 5.70 6.33
CA SER A 505 -7.48 4.85 5.62
C SER A 505 -6.36 4.35 6.51
N VAL A 506 -5.88 5.20 7.43
CA VAL A 506 -4.73 4.87 8.26
C VAL A 506 -5.12 3.89 9.38
N TYR A 507 -6.40 3.83 9.73
CA TYR A 507 -6.95 3.06 10.86
C TYR A 507 -7.53 1.69 10.50
N PHE A 508 -7.37 1.21 9.27
CA PHE A 508 -7.93 -0.07 8.81
C PHE A 508 -7.45 -1.31 9.56
N PHE A 509 -6.21 -1.30 10.04
CA PHE A 509 -5.53 -2.50 10.54
C PHE A 509 -5.32 -2.51 12.06
N GLU A 510 -5.85 -1.51 12.77
CA GLU A 510 -5.55 -1.32 14.18
C GLU A 510 -6.85 -1.09 14.96
N SER A 511 -7.17 -2.04 15.84
CA SER A 511 -8.28 -1.95 16.76
C SER A 511 -7.92 -1.00 17.90
N PHE A 512 -8.32 0.26 17.80
CA PHE A 512 -8.30 1.14 18.97
C PHE A 512 -9.48 0.83 19.88
N THR A 513 -9.19 0.18 21.01
CA THR A 513 -10.15 -0.50 21.89
C THR A 513 -10.90 0.39 22.88
N LYS A 514 -11.13 1.67 22.56
CA LYS A 514 -11.89 2.55 23.46
C LYS A 514 -13.37 2.15 23.55
N ASP A 515 -13.91 1.57 22.49
CA ASP A 515 -15.35 1.33 22.32
C ASP A 515 -15.70 -0.14 22.00
N GLU A 516 -14.82 -1.12 22.23
CA GLU A 516 -15.10 -2.55 21.96
C GLU A 516 -16.34 -3.09 22.70
N GLY A 517 -16.71 -2.50 23.83
CA GLY A 517 -17.90 -2.86 24.61
C GLY A 517 -19.17 -2.10 24.22
N LYS A 518 -19.08 -1.10 23.34
CA LYS A 518 -20.20 -0.22 22.99
C LYS A 518 -21.16 -0.97 22.06
N VAL A 519 -22.41 -1.07 22.51
CA VAL A 519 -23.50 -1.65 21.72
C VAL A 519 -24.38 -0.52 21.19
N PHE A 520 -24.49 -0.46 19.87
CA PHE A 520 -25.29 0.50 19.15
C PHE A 520 -26.73 -0.02 19.02
N PRO A 521 -27.75 0.80 19.31
CA PRO A 521 -29.14 0.36 19.26
C PRO A 521 -29.61 0.02 17.84
N CYS A 522 -28.99 0.64 16.82
CA CYS A 522 -29.34 0.52 15.40
C CYS A 522 -30.83 0.77 15.16
N GLU A 523 -31.30 1.98 15.49
CA GLU A 523 -32.69 2.41 15.26
C GLU A 523 -33.07 2.33 13.77
N GLU A 524 -32.11 2.62 12.90
CA GLU A 524 -32.19 2.46 11.45
C GLU A 524 -31.04 1.56 10.98
N ILE A 525 -31.34 0.69 10.00
CA ILE A 525 -30.33 -0.15 9.35
C ILE A 525 -29.85 0.60 8.10
N ILE A 526 -28.55 0.81 8.00
CA ILE A 526 -27.93 1.41 6.82
C ILE A 526 -27.83 0.34 5.74
N GLU A 527 -28.51 0.55 4.62
CA GLU A 527 -28.41 -0.35 3.46
C GLU A 527 -27.28 0.14 2.54
N PRO A 528 -26.27 -0.69 2.26
CA PRO A 528 -25.17 -0.30 1.38
C PRO A 528 -25.64 -0.14 -0.07
N GLU A 529 -24.85 0.57 -0.87
CA GLU A 529 -25.06 0.56 -2.33
C GLU A 529 -24.97 -0.88 -2.86
N LEU A 530 -25.66 -1.18 -3.97
CA LEU A 530 -25.53 -2.50 -4.58
C LEU A 530 -24.10 -2.70 -5.08
N GLU A 531 -23.53 -3.86 -4.75
CA GLU A 531 -22.25 -4.29 -5.29
C GLU A 531 -22.29 -4.23 -6.82
N LYS A 532 -21.51 -3.32 -7.41
CA LYS A 532 -21.36 -3.24 -8.86
C LYS A 532 -20.51 -4.44 -9.27
N GLY A 533 -21.16 -5.44 -9.85
CA GLY A 533 -20.63 -6.80 -10.02
C GLY A 533 -19.14 -6.87 -10.37
N ILE A 534 -18.34 -7.33 -9.40
CA ILE A 534 -17.01 -7.87 -9.62
C ILE A 534 -17.18 -9.34 -10.04
N PHE A 535 -17.67 -9.58 -11.25
CA PHE A 535 -17.59 -10.91 -11.84
C PHE A 535 -16.22 -11.05 -12.51
N VAL A 536 -15.21 -11.45 -11.74
CA VAL A 536 -14.10 -12.21 -12.32
C VAL A 536 -14.68 -13.57 -12.68
N ASP A 537 -14.90 -13.76 -13.97
CA ASP A 537 -15.28 -15.03 -14.59
C ASP A 537 -14.18 -16.06 -14.29
N SER A 538 -14.32 -16.80 -13.19
CA SER A 538 -13.57 -18.04 -12.90
C SER A 538 -14.16 -19.23 -13.67
N GLY A 539 -14.66 -18.96 -14.88
CA GLY A 539 -14.79 -19.93 -15.93
C GLY A 539 -13.42 -20.24 -16.50
N SER A 540 -13.08 -21.52 -16.56
CA SER A 540 -12.07 -22.05 -17.48
C SER A 540 -12.30 -21.47 -18.87
N LYS A 541 -11.59 -20.38 -19.15
CA LYS A 541 -11.32 -19.90 -20.49
C LYS A 541 -9.90 -20.32 -20.78
N THR A 542 -9.77 -21.43 -21.50
CA THR A 542 -8.91 -21.42 -22.68
C THR A 542 -9.45 -20.34 -23.63
N GLY A 543 -9.26 -19.09 -23.22
CA GLY A 543 -9.61 -17.90 -23.96
C GLY A 543 -8.35 -17.45 -24.65
N GLU A 544 -8.20 -17.87 -25.90
CA GLU A 544 -7.58 -17.02 -26.90
C GLU A 544 -8.09 -15.60 -26.68
N THR A 545 -7.19 -14.72 -26.23
CA THR A 545 -7.39 -13.30 -26.33
C THR A 545 -7.67 -13.00 -27.80
N LYS A 546 -8.88 -12.53 -28.10
CA LYS A 546 -9.10 -11.72 -29.31
C LYS A 546 -8.29 -10.45 -29.13
N GLU A 547 -7.00 -10.53 -29.44
CA GLU A 547 -6.21 -9.39 -29.86
C GLU A 547 -7.03 -8.66 -30.92
N LYS A 548 -7.28 -7.36 -30.71
CA LYS A 548 -7.57 -6.46 -31.83
C LYS A 548 -6.44 -6.66 -32.83
N GLY A 549 -6.77 -7.26 -33.97
CA GLY A 549 -5.84 -7.90 -34.88
C GLY A 549 -4.58 -7.07 -35.15
N ARG A 550 -3.46 -7.50 -34.54
CA ARG A 550 -2.15 -7.21 -35.08
C ARG A 550 -2.08 -7.97 -36.41
N LEU A 551 -2.03 -7.23 -37.52
CA LEU A 551 -1.73 -7.81 -38.81
C LEU A 551 -0.43 -8.61 -38.68
N SER A 552 -0.43 -9.86 -39.13
CA SER A 552 0.76 -10.70 -39.05
C SER A 552 1.93 -10.03 -39.80
N PRO A 553 3.19 -10.28 -39.41
CA PRO A 553 4.37 -9.70 -40.08
C PRO A 553 4.38 -9.94 -41.60
N ALA A 554 3.80 -11.06 -42.05
CA ALA A 554 3.61 -11.36 -43.46
C ALA A 554 2.59 -10.45 -44.16
N ILE A 555 1.49 -10.06 -43.49
CA ILE A 555 0.50 -9.12 -44.03
C ILE A 555 1.05 -7.69 -43.98
N LEU A 556 1.82 -7.31 -42.95
CA LEU A 556 2.54 -6.03 -42.92
C LEU A 556 3.57 -5.93 -44.05
N ALA A 557 4.34 -6.99 -44.32
CA ALA A 557 5.27 -7.04 -45.45
C ALA A 557 4.55 -7.00 -46.81
N GLY A 558 3.37 -7.64 -46.90
CA GLY A 558 2.48 -7.55 -48.07
C GLY A 558 1.93 -6.13 -48.31
N LEU A 559 1.56 -5.41 -47.25
CA LEU A 559 1.08 -4.03 -47.37
C LEU A 559 2.21 -3.04 -47.71
N VAL A 560 3.41 -3.21 -47.15
CA VAL A 560 4.56 -2.36 -47.48
C VAL A 560 5.00 -2.55 -48.94
N SER A 561 4.94 -3.78 -49.45
CA SER A 561 5.23 -4.07 -50.87
C SER A 561 4.13 -3.54 -51.81
N LEU A 562 2.85 -3.60 -51.42
CA LEU A 562 1.75 -3.02 -52.19
C LEU A 562 1.83 -1.49 -52.26
N VAL A 563 2.14 -0.81 -51.15
CA VAL A 563 2.31 0.65 -51.11
C VAL A 563 3.53 1.07 -51.94
N SER A 564 4.61 0.28 -51.93
CA SER A 564 5.80 0.54 -52.75
C SER A 564 5.51 0.39 -54.25
N LEU A 565 4.72 -0.62 -54.64
CA LEU A 565 4.28 -0.82 -56.04
C LEU A 565 3.32 0.27 -56.51
N LEU A 566 2.40 0.72 -55.65
CA LEU A 566 1.49 1.83 -55.94
C LEU A 566 2.24 3.17 -56.07
N ALA A 567 3.23 3.43 -55.21
CA ALA A 567 4.09 4.61 -55.32
C ALA A 567 4.93 4.59 -56.61
N LEU A 568 5.44 3.43 -57.01
CA LEU A 568 6.16 3.27 -58.27
C LEU A 568 5.23 3.45 -59.48
N GLY A 569 4.02 2.90 -59.43
CA GLY A 569 2.99 3.08 -60.46
C GLY A 569 2.55 4.54 -60.59
N PHE A 570 2.38 5.24 -59.48
CA PHE A 570 2.05 6.67 -59.45
C PHE A 570 3.18 7.53 -60.00
N TYR A 571 4.44 7.20 -59.69
CA TYR A 571 5.62 7.83 -60.28
C TYR A 571 5.69 7.63 -61.80
N PHE A 572 5.49 6.40 -62.29
CA PHE A 572 5.44 6.14 -63.73
C PHE A 572 4.25 6.82 -64.41
N ALA A 573 3.11 6.94 -63.75
CA ALA A 573 1.97 7.70 -64.26
C ALA A 573 2.29 9.20 -64.35
N LEU A 574 2.89 9.81 -63.31
CA LEU A 574 3.34 11.21 -63.32
C LEU A 574 4.34 11.50 -64.43
N VAL A 575 5.28 10.58 -64.68
CA VAL A 575 6.29 10.67 -65.73
C VAL A 575 5.68 10.44 -67.12
N ARG A 576 4.80 9.45 -67.30
CA ARG A 576 4.21 9.08 -68.60
C ARG A 576 3.13 10.06 -69.06
N PHE A 577 2.36 10.64 -68.14
CA PHE A 577 1.32 11.63 -68.45
C PHE A 577 1.82 13.08 -68.39
N ASN A 578 3.11 13.32 -68.13
CA ASN A 578 3.71 14.67 -68.13
C ASN A 578 2.94 15.67 -67.26
N LEU A 579 2.34 15.20 -66.15
CA LEU A 579 1.47 15.98 -65.26
C LEU A 579 2.25 16.99 -64.39
N LEU A 580 3.58 16.91 -64.38
CA LEU A 580 4.46 17.94 -63.83
C LEU A 580 4.88 18.91 -64.94
N ARG A 581 3.91 19.65 -65.50
CA ARG A 581 4.18 20.67 -66.52
C ARG A 581 4.43 22.02 -65.86
N ARG A 582 5.71 22.40 -65.87
CA ARG A 582 6.33 23.74 -65.83
C ARG A 582 5.57 24.86 -65.09
N VAL A 583 6.10 25.21 -63.92
CA VAL A 583 6.36 26.61 -63.55
C VAL A 583 7.85 26.73 -63.26
N GLU A 584 8.44 27.84 -63.68
CA GLU A 584 9.85 28.08 -63.92
C GLU A 584 10.78 27.98 -62.69
N GLU A 585 12.01 27.57 -62.97
CA GLU A 585 13.25 27.80 -62.21
C GLU A 585 13.41 27.21 -60.78
N LYS A 586 13.78 25.93 -60.72
CA LYS A 586 15.08 25.45 -60.17
C LYS A 586 15.12 23.91 -60.24
N ARG A 587 16.05 23.36 -61.02
CA ARG A 587 16.22 21.90 -61.17
C ARG A 587 16.81 21.30 -59.88
N LEU A 588 16.06 20.47 -59.16
CA LEU A 588 16.62 19.53 -58.19
C LEU A 588 17.32 18.38 -58.95
N LYS A 589 18.64 18.51 -59.14
CA LYS A 589 19.49 17.42 -59.66
C LYS A 589 19.81 16.46 -58.51
N ILE A 590 19.03 15.39 -58.38
CA ILE A 590 19.42 14.26 -57.53
C ILE A 590 20.57 13.51 -58.23
N SER A 591 21.74 13.54 -57.59
CA SER A 591 22.96 12.93 -58.11
C SER A 591 22.85 11.40 -58.16
N LYS A 592 23.37 10.78 -59.24
CA LYS A 592 23.51 9.31 -59.34
C LYS A 592 24.28 8.70 -58.16
N LYS A 593 25.06 9.49 -57.42
CA LYS A 593 25.78 9.08 -56.20
C LYS A 593 24.87 8.83 -54.99
N VAL A 594 23.64 9.33 -54.99
CA VAL A 594 22.65 9.12 -53.91
C VAL A 594 21.70 7.97 -54.23
N ILE A 595 21.40 7.77 -55.52
CA ILE A 595 20.47 6.73 -55.98
C ILE A 595 21.07 5.33 -55.81
N LEU A 596 22.36 5.17 -56.10
CA LEU A 596 23.04 3.88 -56.01
C LEU A 596 23.08 3.30 -54.57
N PRO A 597 23.48 4.06 -53.52
CA PRO A 597 23.45 3.52 -52.16
C PRO A 597 22.03 3.22 -51.65
N LEU A 598 21.03 4.03 -52.03
CA LEU A 598 19.62 3.76 -51.66
C LEU A 598 19.08 2.48 -52.30
N ALA A 599 19.43 2.21 -53.56
CA ALA A 599 19.05 0.97 -54.24
C ALA A 599 19.76 -0.26 -53.63
N VAL A 600 21.02 -0.12 -53.22
CA VAL A 600 21.77 -1.17 -52.52
C VAL A 600 21.16 -1.44 -51.13
N LEU A 601 20.76 -0.40 -50.40
CA LEU A 601 20.12 -0.55 -49.08
C LEU A 601 18.76 -1.26 -49.19
N ALA A 602 17.97 -0.93 -50.21
CA ALA A 602 16.69 -1.60 -50.48
C ALA A 602 16.89 -3.08 -50.87
N GLY A 603 17.92 -3.39 -51.66
CA GLY A 603 18.28 -4.77 -52.01
C GLY A 603 18.72 -5.60 -50.80
N LEU A 604 19.50 -5.01 -49.88
CA LEU A 604 19.91 -5.66 -48.63
C LEU A 604 18.72 -5.94 -47.71
N PHE A 605 17.77 -5.00 -47.58
CA PHE A 605 16.55 -5.22 -46.82
C PHE A 605 15.69 -6.35 -47.41
N PHE A 606 15.61 -6.44 -48.74
CA PHE A 606 14.87 -7.50 -49.42
C PHE A 606 15.50 -8.89 -49.20
N LEU A 607 16.83 -8.98 -49.25
CA LEU A 607 17.57 -10.21 -48.93
C LEU A 607 17.40 -10.63 -47.48
N LEU A 608 17.42 -9.68 -46.53
CA LEU A 608 17.22 -9.97 -45.11
C LEU A 608 15.81 -10.52 -44.84
N ALA A 609 14.79 -9.94 -45.48
CA ALA A 609 13.41 -10.42 -45.40
C ALA A 609 13.26 -11.85 -45.97
N LEU A 610 13.98 -12.17 -47.05
CA LEU A 610 14.00 -13.51 -47.67
C LEU A 610 14.67 -14.55 -46.76
N VAL A 611 15.76 -14.19 -46.09
CA VAL A 611 16.48 -15.08 -45.15
C VAL A 611 15.64 -15.36 -43.90
N LEU A 612 14.95 -14.35 -43.37
CA LEU A 612 14.06 -14.50 -42.21
C LEU A 612 12.83 -15.35 -42.58
N GLY A 613 12.23 -15.13 -43.76
CA GLY A 613 11.09 -15.91 -44.24
C GLY A 613 11.40 -17.39 -44.51
N LEU A 614 12.64 -17.73 -44.91
CA LEU A 614 13.06 -19.12 -45.13
C LEU A 614 13.33 -19.88 -43.82
N LYS A 615 13.73 -19.20 -42.74
CA LYS A 615 13.97 -19.82 -41.44
C LYS A 615 12.69 -20.30 -40.77
N ASP A 616 11.58 -19.60 -40.97
CA ASP A 616 10.27 -20.01 -40.46
C ASP A 616 9.65 -21.18 -41.24
N PHE A 617 10.03 -21.37 -42.51
CA PHE A 617 9.52 -22.46 -43.34
C PHE A 617 10.10 -23.84 -42.97
N GLN A 618 11.27 -23.89 -42.30
CA GLN A 618 11.84 -25.15 -41.80
C GLN A 618 11.31 -25.60 -40.43
N ARG A 619 10.49 -24.78 -39.75
CA ARG A 619 9.93 -25.11 -38.43
C ARG A 619 8.52 -25.72 -38.47
N VAL A 620 7.89 -25.74 -39.65
CA VAL A 620 6.53 -26.27 -39.86
C VAL A 620 6.61 -27.52 -40.74
N GLY A 621 7.13 -28.62 -40.19
CA GLY A 621 7.22 -29.88 -40.92
C GLY A 621 8.00 -30.96 -40.19
N GLY A 622 7.42 -31.53 -39.14
CA GLY A 622 8.00 -32.67 -38.44
C GLY A 622 7.05 -33.28 -37.42
N PHE A 623 6.22 -34.23 -37.86
CA PHE A 623 5.57 -35.20 -36.98
C PHE A 623 6.63 -36.22 -36.54
N SER A 624 6.78 -36.45 -35.23
CA SER A 624 7.48 -37.61 -34.70
C SER A 624 6.66 -38.27 -33.59
N LEU A 625 6.45 -39.57 -33.75
CA LEU A 625 5.90 -40.51 -32.77
C LEU A 625 7.00 -40.88 -31.77
N GLU A 626 6.71 -40.88 -30.48
CA GLU A 626 7.47 -41.69 -29.53
C GLU A 626 6.60 -42.27 -28.42
N LYS A 627 6.88 -43.53 -28.09
CA LYS A 627 6.23 -44.41 -27.12
C LYS A 627 6.87 -44.22 -25.72
N PRO A 628 6.27 -44.78 -24.64
CA PRO A 628 6.49 -44.33 -23.27
C PRO A 628 7.74 -44.94 -22.62
N SER A 629 8.36 -44.22 -21.70
CA SER A 629 9.34 -44.78 -20.76
C SER A 629 9.26 -44.15 -19.36
N LEU A 630 8.95 -45.04 -18.42
CA LEU A 630 9.29 -45.16 -17.00
C LEU A 630 9.77 -43.94 -16.19
N ASN A 631 9.07 -43.78 -15.06
CA ASN A 631 9.48 -43.33 -13.72
C ASN A 631 10.98 -43.07 -13.50
N GLN A 632 11.27 -41.84 -13.03
CA GLN A 632 12.24 -41.64 -11.97
C GLN A 632 11.88 -40.38 -11.16
N GLU A 633 11.68 -40.58 -9.86
CA GLU A 633 11.59 -39.54 -8.84
C GLU A 633 12.85 -38.67 -8.89
N SER A 634 12.68 -37.36 -9.05
CA SER A 634 13.77 -36.39 -8.88
C SER A 634 13.60 -35.67 -7.54
N LEU A 635 14.56 -35.93 -6.65
CA LEU A 635 14.83 -35.25 -5.38
C LEU A 635 14.91 -33.72 -5.55
N PRO A 636 14.55 -32.93 -4.52
CA PRO A 636 14.78 -31.48 -4.52
C PRO A 636 16.27 -31.16 -4.47
N SER A 637 16.69 -30.19 -5.29
CA SER A 637 18.03 -29.63 -5.36
C SER A 637 18.42 -28.91 -4.06
N GLU A 638 19.62 -29.20 -3.57
CA GLU A 638 20.29 -28.56 -2.43
C GLU A 638 20.64 -27.10 -2.73
N GLU A 639 19.82 -26.16 -2.25
CA GLU A 639 20.24 -24.76 -1.99
C GLU A 639 19.23 -24.11 -1.01
N ASN A 640 19.08 -24.71 0.17
CA ASN A 640 18.35 -24.13 1.30
C ASN A 640 18.85 -24.74 2.62
N ARG A 641 20.16 -24.61 2.88
CA ARG A 641 20.69 -24.88 4.23
C ARG A 641 20.70 -23.55 4.97
N GLY A 642 19.90 -23.44 6.03
CA GLY A 642 19.95 -22.35 6.99
C GLY A 642 21.40 -22.08 7.40
N VAL A 643 21.79 -20.81 7.37
CA VAL A 643 23.14 -20.39 7.75
C VAL A 643 23.14 -20.24 9.26
N CYS A 644 23.64 -21.25 9.98
CA CYS A 644 23.90 -21.11 11.41
C CYS A 644 24.83 -19.90 11.66
N GLY A 645 24.54 -19.11 12.69
CA GLY A 645 25.36 -17.99 13.14
C GLY A 645 24.63 -16.65 13.25
N ASN A 646 23.30 -16.62 13.12
CA ASN A 646 22.48 -15.43 13.31
C ASN A 646 21.97 -15.26 14.76
N SER A 647 22.36 -16.15 15.68
CA SER A 647 21.96 -16.18 17.10
C SER A 647 20.46 -16.41 17.35
N LEU A 648 19.72 -16.96 16.39
CA LEU A 648 18.28 -17.24 16.47
C LEU A 648 17.96 -18.65 15.97
N CYS A 649 17.31 -19.47 16.79
CA CYS A 649 16.91 -20.82 16.41
C CYS A 649 15.67 -20.80 15.49
N GLU A 650 15.78 -21.35 14.28
CA GLU A 650 14.71 -21.36 13.28
C GLU A 650 14.23 -22.79 12.90
N PRO A 651 13.29 -23.40 13.66
CA PRO A 651 12.86 -24.78 13.44
C PRO A 651 12.21 -25.03 12.08
N ASP A 652 11.49 -24.04 11.56
CA ASP A 652 10.79 -24.12 10.26
C ASP A 652 11.78 -24.17 9.07
N PHE A 653 13.04 -23.80 9.31
CA PHE A 653 14.13 -23.85 8.34
C PHE A 653 15.11 -25.00 8.60
N GLY A 654 14.75 -25.92 9.50
CA GLY A 654 15.54 -27.13 9.80
C GLY A 654 16.66 -26.93 10.81
N GLU A 655 16.67 -25.80 11.53
CA GLU A 655 17.60 -25.59 12.64
C GLU A 655 17.14 -26.38 13.87
N THR A 656 18.05 -27.20 14.38
CA THR A 656 17.86 -27.98 15.60
C THR A 656 19.03 -27.73 16.54
N LYS A 657 18.89 -28.16 17.79
CA LYS A 657 19.99 -28.17 18.75
C LYS A 657 21.19 -28.98 18.26
N GLU A 658 21.01 -29.93 17.34
CA GLU A 658 22.12 -30.67 16.74
C GLU A 658 22.72 -29.96 15.51
N SER A 659 21.92 -29.25 14.71
CA SER A 659 22.41 -28.59 13.48
C SER A 659 22.96 -27.17 13.71
N CYS A 660 22.36 -26.36 14.59
CA CYS A 660 22.80 -25.00 14.92
C CYS A 660 22.87 -24.77 16.44
N VAL A 661 23.90 -25.32 17.09
CA VAL A 661 24.07 -25.29 18.54
C VAL A 661 24.14 -23.86 19.10
N GLN A 662 24.83 -22.94 18.44
CA GLN A 662 24.96 -21.56 18.95
C GLN A 662 23.62 -20.83 19.01
N ASP A 663 22.79 -21.02 17.99
CA ASP A 663 21.53 -20.30 17.83
C ASP A 663 20.40 -20.94 18.67
N CYS A 664 20.45 -22.27 18.86
CA CYS A 664 19.43 -23.06 19.57
C CYS A 664 19.76 -23.41 21.02
N SER A 665 20.78 -22.79 21.65
CA SER A 665 21.25 -23.16 23.00
C SER A 665 20.78 -22.28 24.17
N GLN A 666 19.82 -21.37 24.00
CA GLN A 666 19.19 -20.68 25.14
C GLN A 666 17.70 -21.05 25.27
N GLY A 667 17.31 -21.55 26.44
CA GLY A 667 15.92 -21.91 26.73
C GLY A 667 15.11 -20.71 27.17
N ASN A 668 14.04 -20.42 26.41
CA ASN A 668 12.67 -20.27 26.90
C ASN A 668 11.70 -20.48 25.74
#